data_AF-A0A951J4Q2-F1
#
_entry.id   AF-A0A951J4Q2-F1
#
_cell.length_a   1.000
_cell.length_b   1.000
_cell.length_c   1.000
_cell.angle_alpha   90.00
_cell.angle_beta   90.00
_cell.angle_gamma   90.00
#
_symmetry.space_group_name_H-M   'P 1'
#
loop_
_entity.id
_entity.type
_entity.pdbx_description
1 polymer ?
#
loop_
_entity_poly.entity_id
_entity_poly.type
_entity_poly.pdbx_seq_one_letter_code
_entity_poly.pdbx_strand_id
1 'polypeptide(L)'
;MATQASAITFIGTTGQAFDDGMEFIQVYLPQPLVMVLLCVLFVPFFYRAKVYTAYEYLETRFDAKTRSLTAFLFLISRGLAAGLVLYAPAIVLSVIFGWDEVVTILIMGAVTIAYTTMGGITAVIWTDVVQMLMMFAGIAAAVAILFAELPAGVGVGDVVYIGGIQEMWSSIDLSWDPSNTYTIWSGMIGGFFLALAYFGTDQSQVQRYLTASSLTQSRLSLIFNAFLKVPMQFFILSIGVLLFVFYHFERPPLVFNAAEVAQVEASGVAGAYRALEAQQEELHGLRRQATLDLLAVREAGGDVAAARDRIEGFDGRLRALRTEAKALVAEAERLQNRRIELVVADDAGGARLGAAVRELERRGAVAIVGPMLPEQISAAAGARANQRLVLISPTSTVAPRWPEAYSVNSSDPRGAQELGRYTAEVGLRRAAVLYPRMEEFEQKARAFAAEYEARGGEIRAMVPYDSGTTTFGSHMRRIEQAMAPAGAEGVAGEPVESWEGAPGPRPRPFALFVPAPPRDVQQIAPQIDFYGLDAVGVQVIGDEAWASAEVRRLVPNRDIEGVIAASRFPPERSSAGADPAFVEAYEARYQRSLENQLPALGYDAAHLVMQALPNRLSSPDAFARRFHLLAGIPGATGLLSVRASRVVRTPYLVVIRDGELAPAPRMLDHPAGVGQ
;
A
#
# COMPACT_ATOMS: atom_id res chain seq x y z
N MET A 1 -7.65 -46.62 4.23
CA MET A 1 -8.72 -45.64 3.91
C MET A 1 -8.29 -44.25 4.32
N ALA A 2 -8.02 -44.00 5.62
CA ALA A 2 -7.56 -42.69 6.12
C ALA A 2 -6.40 -42.08 5.31
N THR A 3 -5.34 -42.85 5.07
CA THR A 3 -4.16 -42.39 4.31
C THR A 3 -4.38 -42.12 2.83
N GLN A 4 -5.57 -42.41 2.30
CA GLN A 4 -5.92 -42.12 0.90
C GLN A 4 -6.77 -40.85 0.77
N ALA A 5 -7.21 -40.27 1.89
CA ALA A 5 -7.93 -39.02 1.92
C ALA A 5 -7.04 -37.96 2.58
N SER A 6 -6.86 -36.85 1.89
CA SER A 6 -6.01 -35.73 2.33
C SER A 6 -6.86 -34.48 2.54
N ALA A 7 -6.25 -33.43 3.10
CA ALA A 7 -6.88 -32.12 3.16
C ALA A 7 -7.32 -31.63 1.76
N ILE A 8 -6.59 -32.02 0.70
CA ILE A 8 -6.96 -31.73 -0.69
C ILE A 8 -8.30 -32.41 -1.04
N THR A 9 -8.51 -33.67 -0.64
CA THR A 9 -9.79 -34.35 -0.86
C THR A 9 -10.93 -33.66 -0.10
N PHE A 10 -10.69 -33.23 1.14
CA PHE A 10 -11.73 -32.60 1.96
C PHE A 10 -12.09 -31.20 1.49
N ILE A 11 -11.10 -30.37 1.16
CA ILE A 11 -11.30 -28.96 0.84
C ILE A 11 -11.46 -28.77 -0.66
N GLY A 12 -10.63 -29.43 -1.46
CA GLY A 12 -10.67 -29.33 -2.91
C GLY A 12 -11.92 -29.97 -3.49
N THR A 13 -12.28 -31.18 -3.05
CA THR A 13 -13.45 -31.87 -3.62
C THR A 13 -14.78 -31.29 -3.13
N THR A 14 -14.85 -30.73 -1.91
CA THR A 14 -16.02 -29.95 -1.48
C THR A 14 -16.15 -28.65 -2.26
N GLY A 15 -15.03 -27.94 -2.49
CA GLY A 15 -14.99 -26.75 -3.35
C GLY A 15 -15.44 -27.05 -4.77
N GLN A 16 -14.96 -28.13 -5.38
CA GLN A 16 -15.41 -28.57 -6.70
C GLN A 16 -16.92 -28.83 -6.72
N ALA A 17 -17.47 -29.49 -5.70
CA ALA A 17 -18.91 -29.76 -5.64
C ALA A 17 -19.76 -28.52 -5.37
N PHE A 18 -19.19 -27.50 -4.74
CA PHE A 18 -19.84 -26.21 -4.58
C PHE A 18 -19.95 -25.46 -5.92
N ASP A 19 -18.97 -25.59 -6.81
CA ASP A 19 -18.95 -24.90 -8.11
C ASP A 19 -19.68 -25.69 -9.22
N ASP A 20 -19.40 -26.99 -9.35
CA ASP A 20 -19.83 -27.84 -10.48
C ASP A 20 -20.77 -28.99 -10.07
N GLY A 21 -21.18 -29.08 -8.80
CA GLY A 21 -22.06 -30.13 -8.30
C GLY A 21 -21.40 -31.51 -8.20
N MET A 22 -22.20 -32.57 -8.29
CA MET A 22 -21.79 -33.93 -7.94
C MET A 22 -21.06 -34.70 -9.07
N GLU A 23 -20.79 -34.08 -10.22
CA GLU A 23 -20.22 -34.74 -11.40
C GLU A 23 -18.90 -35.49 -11.11
N PHE A 24 -18.07 -34.96 -10.22
CA PHE A 24 -16.77 -35.55 -9.85
C PHE A 24 -16.88 -36.95 -9.23
N ILE A 25 -18.04 -37.35 -8.70
CA ILE A 25 -18.23 -38.68 -8.09
C ILE A 25 -17.96 -39.82 -9.06
N GLN A 26 -18.14 -39.59 -10.36
CA GLN A 26 -18.02 -40.58 -11.43
C GLN A 26 -16.62 -41.20 -11.49
N VAL A 27 -15.59 -40.45 -11.09
CA VAL A 27 -14.19 -40.93 -11.01
C VAL A 27 -14.02 -42.05 -9.98
N TYR A 28 -14.88 -42.12 -8.97
CA TYR A 28 -14.81 -43.13 -7.90
C TYR A 28 -15.69 -44.36 -8.16
N LEU A 29 -16.66 -44.27 -9.09
CA LEU A 29 -17.56 -45.38 -9.43
C LEU A 29 -16.84 -46.64 -9.96
N PRO A 30 -15.72 -46.55 -10.70
CA PRO A 30 -14.93 -47.73 -11.10
C PRO A 30 -14.20 -48.43 -9.96
N GLN A 31 -14.01 -47.76 -8.82
CA GLN A 31 -13.11 -48.25 -7.78
C GLN A 31 -13.49 -49.65 -7.27
N PRO A 32 -14.77 -49.99 -7.02
CA PRO A 32 -15.18 -51.35 -6.68
C PRO A 32 -14.80 -52.38 -7.75
N LEU A 33 -14.95 -52.06 -9.03
CA LEU A 33 -14.56 -52.95 -10.14
C LEU A 33 -13.05 -53.21 -10.15
N VAL A 34 -12.26 -52.16 -9.93
CA VAL A 34 -10.79 -52.28 -9.80
C VAL A 34 -10.41 -53.14 -8.60
N MET A 35 -11.06 -52.98 -7.45
CA MET A 35 -10.75 -53.81 -6.26
C MET A 35 -11.01 -55.29 -6.50
N VAL A 36 -12.12 -55.63 -7.19
CA VAL A 36 -12.40 -57.01 -7.60
C VAL A 36 -11.28 -57.53 -8.50
N LEU A 37 -10.87 -56.76 -9.50
CA LEU A 37 -9.78 -57.13 -10.40
C LEU A 37 -8.46 -57.37 -9.66
N LEU A 38 -8.10 -56.47 -8.72
CA LEU A 38 -6.89 -56.61 -7.91
C LEU A 38 -6.94 -57.86 -7.03
N CYS A 39 -8.08 -58.14 -6.40
CA CYS A 39 -8.26 -59.32 -5.55
C CYS A 39 -8.10 -60.64 -6.33
N VAL A 40 -8.50 -60.66 -7.60
CA VAL A 40 -8.42 -61.83 -8.48
C VAL A 40 -7.03 -61.98 -9.10
N LEU A 41 -6.42 -60.88 -9.56
CA LEU A 41 -5.17 -60.93 -10.34
C LEU A 41 -3.93 -60.52 -9.54
N PHE A 42 -3.90 -59.31 -9.00
CA PHE A 42 -2.68 -58.70 -8.45
C PHE A 42 -2.32 -59.24 -7.07
N VAL A 43 -3.28 -59.35 -6.15
CA VAL A 43 -3.01 -59.82 -4.79
C VAL A 43 -2.46 -61.26 -4.80
N PRO A 44 -3.07 -62.25 -5.49
CA PRO A 44 -2.55 -63.60 -5.52
C PRO A 44 -1.17 -63.67 -6.19
N PHE A 45 -0.94 -62.84 -7.19
CA PHE A 45 0.34 -62.73 -7.87
C PHE A 45 1.46 -62.28 -6.93
N PHE A 46 1.29 -61.16 -6.22
CA PHE A 46 2.31 -60.67 -5.29
C PHE A 46 2.52 -61.60 -4.09
N TYR A 47 1.46 -62.23 -3.58
CA TYR A 47 1.59 -63.25 -2.52
C TYR A 47 2.40 -64.47 -2.97
N ARG A 48 2.24 -64.92 -4.23
CA ARG A 48 3.02 -66.02 -4.79
C ARG A 48 4.46 -65.63 -5.09
N ALA A 49 4.70 -64.37 -5.47
CA ALA A 49 6.03 -63.85 -5.75
C ALA A 49 6.92 -63.75 -4.50
N LYS A 50 6.35 -63.73 -3.29
CA LYS A 50 7.07 -63.65 -2.00
C LYS A 50 8.09 -62.49 -1.93
N VAL A 51 7.76 -61.38 -2.60
CA VAL A 51 8.56 -60.16 -2.60
C VAL A 51 8.09 -59.21 -1.50
N TYR A 52 9.01 -58.42 -0.93
CA TYR A 52 8.69 -57.38 0.04
C TYR A 52 8.23 -56.08 -0.62
N THR A 53 8.64 -55.85 -1.87
CA THR A 53 8.26 -54.65 -2.64
C THR A 53 7.83 -54.99 -4.07
N ALA A 54 6.99 -54.15 -4.67
CA ALA A 54 6.63 -54.30 -6.09
C ALA A 54 7.87 -54.17 -7.01
N TYR A 55 8.87 -53.40 -6.60
CA TYR A 55 10.10 -53.17 -7.38
C TYR A 55 11.10 -54.33 -7.28
N GLU A 56 11.11 -55.06 -6.17
CA GLU A 56 11.89 -56.30 -6.04
C GLU A 56 11.42 -57.36 -7.04
N TYR A 57 10.11 -57.40 -7.33
CA TYR A 57 9.61 -58.23 -8.43
C TYR A 57 10.25 -57.85 -9.78
N LEU A 58 10.43 -56.55 -10.07
CA LEU A 58 11.08 -56.11 -11.32
C LEU A 58 12.54 -56.55 -11.39
N GLU A 59 13.25 -56.62 -10.27
CA GLU A 59 14.62 -57.14 -10.21
C GLU A 59 14.65 -58.63 -10.54
N THR A 60 13.73 -59.43 -9.97
CA THR A 60 13.63 -60.86 -10.26
C THR A 60 13.21 -61.15 -11.70
N ARG A 61 12.45 -60.24 -12.32
CA ARG A 61 11.87 -60.41 -13.67
C ARG A 61 12.75 -59.85 -14.78
N PHE A 62 13.48 -58.77 -14.52
CA PHE A 62 14.33 -58.07 -15.48
C PHE A 62 15.76 -58.02 -14.95
N ASP A 63 16.09 -56.98 -14.16
CA ASP A 63 17.43 -56.76 -13.62
C ASP A 63 17.44 -55.64 -12.56
N ALA A 64 18.56 -55.50 -11.84
CA ALA A 64 18.75 -54.50 -10.79
C ALA A 64 18.72 -53.04 -11.28
N LYS A 65 19.11 -52.75 -12.54
CA LYS A 65 19.05 -51.39 -13.10
C LYS A 65 17.60 -50.99 -13.32
N THR A 66 16.77 -51.89 -13.84
CA THR A 66 15.34 -51.67 -14.02
C THR A 66 14.63 -51.39 -12.69
N ARG A 67 14.95 -52.17 -11.64
CA ARG A 67 14.47 -51.89 -10.27
C ARG A 67 14.89 -50.50 -9.80
N SER A 68 16.18 -50.18 -9.91
CA SER A 68 16.73 -48.93 -9.38
C SER A 68 16.15 -47.70 -10.07
N LEU A 69 16.02 -47.74 -11.41
CA LEU A 69 15.39 -46.68 -12.19
C LEU A 69 13.93 -46.47 -11.77
N THR A 70 13.15 -47.55 -11.70
CA THR A 70 11.72 -47.46 -11.36
C THR A 70 11.51 -46.98 -9.92
N ALA A 71 12.32 -47.47 -8.99
CA ALA A 71 12.28 -47.03 -7.60
C ALA A 71 12.67 -45.55 -7.45
N PHE A 72 13.67 -45.08 -8.19
CA PHE A 72 14.07 -43.67 -8.20
C PHE A 72 12.96 -42.76 -8.74
N LEU A 73 12.37 -43.11 -9.89
CA LEU A 73 11.24 -42.36 -10.47
C LEU A 73 10.05 -42.30 -9.51
N PHE A 74 9.74 -43.42 -8.86
CA PHE A 74 8.71 -43.46 -7.82
C PHE A 74 9.04 -42.56 -6.64
N LEU A 75 10.28 -42.58 -6.13
CA LEU A 75 10.66 -41.79 -4.97
C LEU A 75 10.58 -40.28 -5.26
N ILE A 76 10.95 -39.86 -6.48
CA ILE A 76 10.77 -38.47 -6.92
C ILE A 76 9.29 -38.10 -6.97
N SER A 77 8.46 -38.89 -7.68
CA SER A 77 7.03 -38.56 -7.81
C SER A 77 6.33 -38.55 -6.44
N ARG A 78 6.73 -39.48 -5.56
CA ARG A 78 6.20 -39.58 -4.20
C ARG A 78 6.65 -38.42 -3.32
N GLY A 79 7.90 -37.96 -3.46
CA GLY A 79 8.41 -36.77 -2.78
C GLY A 79 7.63 -35.51 -3.17
N LEU A 80 7.40 -35.32 -4.48
CA LEU A 80 6.59 -34.21 -5.00
C LEU A 80 5.15 -34.26 -4.50
N ALA A 81 4.52 -35.44 -4.56
CA ALA A 81 3.16 -35.64 -4.07
C ALA A 81 3.04 -35.42 -2.55
N ALA A 82 4.02 -35.88 -1.76
CA ALA A 82 4.04 -35.65 -0.31
C ALA A 82 4.18 -34.16 0.03
N GLY A 83 4.97 -33.41 -0.74
CA GLY A 83 5.08 -31.96 -0.61
C GLY A 83 3.73 -31.26 -0.78
N LEU A 84 2.98 -31.60 -1.83
CA LEU A 84 1.63 -31.07 -2.05
C LEU A 84 0.65 -31.46 -0.93
N VAL A 85 0.74 -32.69 -0.44
CA VAL A 85 -0.11 -33.19 0.66
C VAL A 85 0.19 -32.47 1.98
N LEU A 86 1.44 -32.09 2.25
CA LEU A 86 1.80 -31.26 3.42
C LEU A 86 1.40 -29.79 3.23
N TYR A 87 1.48 -29.27 2.01
CA TYR A 87 1.21 -27.87 1.71
C TYR A 87 -0.26 -27.49 1.95
N ALA A 88 -1.21 -28.29 1.44
CA ALA A 88 -2.63 -27.97 1.55
C ALA A 88 -3.15 -27.76 3.00
N PRO A 89 -2.90 -28.66 3.97
CA PRO A 89 -3.27 -28.41 5.36
C PRO A 89 -2.44 -27.31 6.02
N ALA A 90 -1.20 -27.07 5.58
CA ALA A 90 -0.39 -25.97 6.13
C ALA A 90 -0.99 -24.60 5.79
N ILE A 91 -1.57 -24.40 4.60
CA ILE A 91 -2.31 -23.16 4.27
C ILE A 91 -3.48 -22.93 5.23
N VAL A 92 -4.25 -23.99 5.52
CA VAL A 92 -5.40 -23.87 6.42
C VAL A 92 -4.94 -23.52 7.83
N LEU A 93 -3.89 -24.20 8.28
CA LEU A 93 -3.37 -24.05 9.63
C LEU A 93 -2.66 -22.70 9.83
N SER A 94 -1.97 -22.20 8.80
CA SER A 94 -1.35 -20.86 8.81
C SER A 94 -2.41 -19.78 8.93
N VAL A 95 -3.54 -19.90 8.22
CA VAL A 95 -4.67 -18.96 8.34
C VAL A 95 -5.33 -19.02 9.72
N ILE A 96 -5.51 -20.22 10.29
CA ILE A 96 -6.14 -20.39 11.61
C ILE A 96 -5.25 -19.85 12.75
N PHE A 97 -3.95 -20.13 12.73
CA PHE A 97 -3.04 -19.71 13.80
C PHE A 97 -2.32 -18.37 13.53
N GLY A 98 -2.41 -17.83 12.32
CA GLY A 98 -1.66 -16.66 11.89
C GLY A 98 -0.15 -16.90 11.81
N TRP A 99 0.29 -18.13 11.56
CA TRP A 99 1.71 -18.49 11.45
C TRP A 99 2.19 -18.43 10.00
N ASP A 100 3.49 -18.22 9.81
CA ASP A 100 4.13 -18.34 8.49
C ASP A 100 3.92 -19.76 7.90
N GLU A 101 3.62 -19.84 6.59
CA GLU A 101 3.33 -21.11 5.92
C GLU A 101 4.54 -22.04 5.95
N VAL A 102 5.75 -21.52 5.75
CA VAL A 102 6.98 -22.32 5.74
C VAL A 102 7.26 -22.89 7.13
N VAL A 103 7.11 -22.09 8.18
CA VAL A 103 7.25 -22.55 9.57
C VAL A 103 6.25 -23.66 9.87
N THR A 104 4.99 -23.49 9.44
CA THR A 104 3.93 -24.47 9.63
C THR A 104 4.26 -25.80 8.96
N ILE A 105 4.75 -25.77 7.71
CA ILE A 105 5.20 -26.97 6.98
C ILE A 105 6.36 -27.65 7.69
N LEU A 106 7.36 -26.90 8.16
CA LEU A 106 8.52 -27.44 8.85
C LEU A 106 8.13 -28.13 10.17
N ILE A 107 7.24 -27.53 10.96
CA ILE A 107 6.74 -28.12 12.20
C ILE A 107 5.97 -29.42 11.91
N MET A 108 5.03 -29.39 10.97
CA MET A 108 4.27 -30.58 10.58
C MET A 108 5.18 -31.70 10.07
N GLY A 109 6.16 -31.37 9.23
CA GLY A 109 7.15 -32.30 8.72
C GLY A 109 8.00 -32.90 9.84
N ALA A 110 8.52 -32.08 10.76
CA ALA A 110 9.33 -32.52 11.88
C ALA A 110 8.55 -33.46 12.82
N VAL A 111 7.32 -33.10 13.19
CA VAL A 111 6.45 -33.97 14.01
C VAL A 111 6.17 -35.28 13.29
N THR A 112 5.86 -35.22 11.99
CA THR A 112 5.58 -36.42 11.18
C THR A 112 6.78 -37.34 11.11
N ILE A 113 7.98 -36.81 10.86
CA ILE A 113 9.22 -37.59 10.85
C ILE A 113 9.51 -38.17 12.23
N ALA A 114 9.31 -37.41 13.31
CA ALA A 114 9.58 -37.87 14.66
C ALA A 114 8.73 -39.11 15.04
N TYR A 115 7.41 -39.05 14.89
CA TYR A 115 6.58 -40.20 15.28
C TYR A 115 6.72 -41.40 14.34
N THR A 116 6.96 -41.16 13.04
CA THR A 116 7.14 -42.23 12.06
C THR A 116 8.46 -42.98 12.25
N THR A 117 9.54 -42.27 12.60
CA THR A 117 10.85 -42.88 12.87
C THR A 117 10.88 -43.63 14.20
N MET A 118 10.21 -43.12 15.24
CA MET A 118 10.13 -43.78 16.56
C MET A 118 9.25 -45.04 16.54
N GLY A 119 8.11 -44.99 15.84
CA GLY A 119 7.08 -46.03 15.95
C GLY A 119 6.93 -46.96 14.75
N GLY A 120 7.59 -46.66 13.62
CA GLY A 120 7.54 -47.46 12.40
C GLY A 120 6.12 -47.60 11.81
N ILE A 121 5.90 -48.66 11.02
CA ILE A 121 4.61 -48.88 10.33
C ILE A 121 3.43 -49.07 11.31
N THR A 122 3.68 -49.62 12.49
CA THR A 122 2.64 -49.85 13.50
C THR A 122 2.09 -48.53 14.05
N ALA A 123 2.95 -47.56 14.35
CA ALA A 123 2.50 -46.23 14.78
C ALA A 123 1.69 -45.54 13.67
N VAL A 124 2.16 -45.63 12.42
CA VAL A 124 1.43 -45.08 11.26
C VAL A 124 0.03 -45.68 11.14
N ILE A 125 -0.11 -47.00 11.30
CA ILE A 125 -1.42 -47.66 11.22
C ILE A 125 -2.36 -47.17 12.32
N TRP A 126 -1.88 -46.98 13.55
CA TRP A 126 -2.72 -46.46 14.65
C TRP A 126 -3.11 -45.00 14.44
N THR A 127 -2.19 -44.16 13.95
CA THR A 127 -2.54 -42.78 13.59
C THR A 127 -3.58 -42.72 12.48
N ASP A 128 -3.53 -43.63 11.49
CA ASP A 128 -4.54 -43.74 10.44
C ASP A 128 -5.94 -44.07 11.00
N VAL A 129 -6.02 -44.93 12.02
CA VAL A 129 -7.32 -45.27 12.65
C VAL A 129 -7.93 -44.05 13.32
N VAL A 130 -7.14 -43.31 14.09
CA VAL A 130 -7.59 -42.06 14.73
C VAL A 130 -7.99 -41.03 13.70
N GLN A 131 -7.18 -40.85 12.63
CA GLN A 131 -7.50 -39.95 11.53
C GLN A 131 -8.83 -40.32 10.85
N MET A 132 -9.10 -41.61 10.64
CA MET A 132 -10.37 -42.07 10.07
C MET A 132 -11.57 -41.69 10.95
N LEU A 133 -11.45 -41.88 12.27
CA LEU A 133 -12.52 -41.53 13.21
C LEU A 133 -12.76 -40.01 13.24
N MET A 134 -11.69 -39.22 13.32
CA MET A 134 -11.77 -37.76 13.27
C MET A 134 -12.40 -37.27 11.95
N MET A 135 -12.09 -37.94 10.84
CA MET A 135 -12.61 -37.62 9.52
C MET A 135 -14.13 -37.83 9.43
N PHE A 136 -14.64 -38.99 9.86
CA PHE A 136 -16.08 -39.23 9.88
C PHE A 136 -16.81 -38.31 10.87
N ALA A 137 -16.20 -38.05 12.04
CA ALA A 137 -16.73 -37.08 12.99
C ALA A 137 -16.78 -35.66 12.40
N GLY A 138 -15.76 -35.25 11.65
CA GLY A 138 -15.70 -33.97 10.97
C GLY A 138 -16.76 -33.83 9.88
N ILE A 139 -16.98 -34.86 9.06
CA ILE A 139 -18.08 -34.89 8.08
C ILE A 139 -19.43 -34.73 8.79
N ALA A 140 -19.67 -35.52 9.84
CA ALA A 140 -20.93 -35.47 10.58
C ALA A 140 -21.16 -34.10 11.25
N ALA A 141 -20.11 -33.54 11.85
CA ALA A 141 -20.14 -32.21 12.47
C ALA A 141 -20.38 -31.12 11.44
N ALA A 142 -19.72 -31.15 10.28
CA ALA A 142 -19.92 -30.19 9.21
C ALA A 142 -21.37 -30.19 8.70
N VAL A 143 -21.93 -31.38 8.47
CA VAL A 143 -23.34 -31.52 8.09
C VAL A 143 -24.26 -30.96 9.18
N ALA A 144 -24.02 -31.30 10.45
CA ALA A 144 -24.84 -30.83 11.56
C ALA A 144 -24.79 -29.30 11.73
N ILE A 145 -23.60 -28.69 11.61
CA ILE A 145 -23.40 -27.24 11.68
C ILE A 145 -24.10 -26.54 10.51
N LEU A 146 -23.93 -27.05 9.29
CA LEU A 146 -24.58 -26.46 8.11
C LEU A 146 -26.10 -26.45 8.25
N PHE A 147 -26.70 -27.53 8.76
CA PHE A 147 -28.15 -27.56 9.02
C PHE A 147 -28.57 -26.65 10.19
N ALA A 148 -27.72 -26.47 11.21
CA ALA A 148 -28.02 -25.59 12.34
C ALA A 148 -28.03 -24.10 11.96
N GLU A 149 -27.23 -23.71 10.97
CA GLU A 149 -27.14 -22.33 10.47
C GLU A 149 -28.17 -22.00 9.37
N LEU A 150 -28.95 -22.99 8.91
CA LEU A 150 -30.04 -22.72 7.96
C LEU A 150 -31.21 -22.02 8.65
N PRO A 151 -31.99 -21.19 7.93
CA PRO A 151 -33.17 -20.55 8.50
C PRO A 151 -34.17 -21.55 9.09
N ALA A 152 -34.79 -21.17 10.22
CA ALA A 152 -35.82 -21.99 10.86
C ALA A 152 -36.95 -22.34 9.86
N GLY A 153 -37.19 -23.63 9.67
CA GLY A 153 -38.17 -24.16 8.71
C GLY A 153 -37.55 -24.79 7.46
N VAL A 154 -36.30 -24.47 7.11
CA VAL A 154 -35.60 -25.11 5.98
C VAL A 154 -35.08 -26.47 6.41
N GLY A 155 -35.73 -27.53 5.92
CA GLY A 155 -35.38 -28.92 6.24
C GLY A 155 -34.49 -29.59 5.19
N VAL A 156 -34.16 -30.87 5.45
CA VAL A 156 -33.42 -31.72 4.48
C VAL A 156 -34.11 -31.76 3.12
N GLY A 157 -35.45 -31.80 3.10
CA GLY A 157 -36.24 -31.83 1.87
C GLY A 157 -36.14 -30.56 1.02
N ASP A 158 -35.84 -29.41 1.63
CA ASP A 158 -35.66 -28.13 0.94
C ASP A 158 -34.27 -28.00 0.36
N VAL A 159 -33.26 -28.44 1.11
CA VAL A 159 -31.88 -28.47 0.64
C VAL A 159 -31.71 -29.39 -0.58
N VAL A 160 -32.32 -30.59 -0.53
CA VAL A 160 -32.33 -31.50 -1.68
C VAL A 160 -33.03 -30.85 -2.87
N TYR A 161 -34.10 -30.10 -2.64
CA TYR A 161 -34.85 -29.44 -3.71
C TYR A 161 -34.09 -28.29 -4.36
N ILE A 162 -33.54 -27.35 -3.57
CA ILE A 162 -32.76 -26.21 -4.06
C ILE A 162 -31.57 -26.72 -4.88
N GLY A 163 -30.83 -27.72 -4.38
CA GLY A 163 -29.74 -28.33 -5.15
C GLY A 163 -30.25 -29.05 -6.40
N GLY A 164 -31.47 -29.60 -6.40
CA GLY A 164 -32.05 -30.32 -7.53
C GLY A 164 -32.46 -29.41 -8.69
N ILE A 165 -33.12 -28.29 -8.39
CA ILE A 165 -33.56 -27.32 -9.41
C ILE A 165 -32.38 -26.60 -10.09
N GLN A 166 -31.21 -26.59 -9.46
CA GLN A 166 -29.97 -26.02 -10.00
C GLN A 166 -28.95 -27.11 -10.39
N GLU A 167 -29.42 -28.35 -10.54
CA GLU A 167 -28.66 -29.49 -11.07
C GLU A 167 -27.40 -29.87 -10.27
N MET A 168 -27.26 -29.37 -9.04
CA MET A 168 -26.11 -29.64 -8.16
C MET A 168 -26.03 -31.12 -7.77
N TRP A 169 -27.17 -31.83 -7.69
CA TRP A 169 -27.21 -33.28 -7.47
C TRP A 169 -27.01 -34.10 -8.75
N SER A 170 -26.98 -33.46 -9.92
CA SER A 170 -26.72 -34.15 -11.17
C SER A 170 -25.29 -34.66 -11.14
N SER A 171 -25.14 -35.98 -11.23
CA SER A 171 -23.84 -36.63 -11.09
C SER A 171 -23.52 -37.55 -12.26
N ILE A 172 -24.39 -37.65 -13.26
CA ILE A 172 -24.25 -38.60 -14.37
C ILE A 172 -24.53 -37.86 -15.67
N ASP A 173 -23.45 -37.54 -16.40
CA ASP A 173 -23.54 -37.12 -17.78
C ASP A 173 -23.25 -38.31 -18.71
N LEU A 174 -24.23 -38.69 -19.51
CA LEU A 174 -24.13 -39.78 -20.49
C LEU A 174 -23.63 -39.32 -21.86
N SER A 175 -23.33 -38.02 -22.02
CA SER A 175 -22.85 -37.45 -23.28
C SER A 175 -21.51 -38.04 -23.71
N TRP A 176 -21.27 -38.05 -25.01
CA TRP A 176 -20.00 -38.44 -25.62
C TRP A 176 -19.15 -37.22 -26.00
N ASP A 177 -19.40 -36.07 -25.37
CA ASP A 177 -18.70 -34.83 -25.68
C ASP A 177 -17.23 -34.90 -25.20
N PRO A 178 -16.24 -34.87 -26.11
CA PRO A 178 -14.83 -34.89 -25.73
C PRO A 178 -14.37 -33.61 -25.00
N SER A 179 -15.17 -32.54 -25.02
CA SER A 179 -14.89 -31.29 -24.31
C SER A 179 -15.35 -31.31 -22.85
N ASN A 180 -16.29 -32.19 -22.48
CA ASN A 180 -16.67 -32.40 -21.08
C ASN A 180 -15.66 -33.33 -20.39
N THR A 181 -15.05 -32.83 -19.31
CA THR A 181 -14.01 -33.56 -18.55
C THR A 181 -14.60 -34.62 -17.61
N TYR A 182 -15.88 -34.53 -17.24
CA TYR A 182 -16.53 -35.38 -16.23
C TYR A 182 -17.81 -36.07 -16.75
N THR A 183 -17.71 -36.74 -17.90
CA THR A 183 -18.74 -37.68 -18.36
C THR A 183 -18.64 -39.04 -17.65
N ILE A 184 -19.69 -39.85 -17.70
CA ILE A 184 -19.65 -41.21 -17.11
C ILE A 184 -18.58 -42.05 -17.79
N TRP A 185 -18.35 -41.83 -19.10
CA TRP A 185 -17.38 -42.59 -19.87
C TRP A 185 -15.95 -42.22 -19.51
N SER A 186 -15.66 -40.92 -19.42
CA SER A 186 -14.34 -40.43 -19.00
C SER A 186 -14.05 -40.79 -17.54
N GLY A 187 -15.02 -40.62 -16.64
CA GLY A 187 -14.93 -41.05 -15.24
C GLY A 187 -14.74 -42.56 -15.10
N MET A 188 -15.47 -43.35 -15.88
CA MET A 188 -15.38 -44.81 -15.81
C MET A 188 -14.03 -45.33 -16.35
N ILE A 189 -13.60 -44.87 -17.52
CA ILE A 189 -12.37 -45.34 -18.16
C ILE A 189 -11.16 -44.76 -17.42
N GLY A 190 -11.11 -43.43 -17.25
CA GLY A 190 -10.02 -42.74 -16.59
C GLY A 190 -9.88 -43.13 -15.12
N GLY A 191 -10.99 -43.13 -14.38
CA GLY A 191 -11.03 -43.56 -12.98
C GLY A 191 -10.64 -45.02 -12.79
N PHE A 192 -11.01 -45.92 -13.72
CA PHE A 192 -10.59 -47.32 -13.69
C PHE A 192 -9.07 -47.46 -13.81
N PHE A 193 -8.45 -46.87 -14.83
CA PHE A 193 -7.00 -46.98 -15.02
C PHE A 193 -6.21 -46.25 -13.92
N LEU A 194 -6.70 -45.09 -13.47
CA LEU A 194 -6.11 -44.34 -12.37
C LEU A 194 -6.12 -45.15 -11.07
N ALA A 195 -7.27 -45.72 -10.71
CA ALA A 195 -7.38 -46.58 -9.54
C ALA A 195 -6.57 -47.87 -9.71
N LEU A 196 -6.54 -48.48 -10.89
CA LEU A 196 -5.77 -49.70 -11.14
C LEU A 196 -4.27 -49.45 -10.97
N ALA A 197 -3.74 -48.35 -11.50
CA ALA A 197 -2.35 -47.96 -11.30
C ALA A 197 -2.07 -47.67 -9.81
N TYR A 198 -2.91 -46.84 -9.18
CA TYR A 198 -2.70 -46.45 -7.78
C TYR A 198 -2.78 -47.64 -6.81
N PHE A 199 -3.79 -48.49 -6.92
CA PHE A 199 -3.99 -49.60 -5.98
C PHE A 199 -3.22 -50.87 -6.37
N GLY A 200 -2.90 -51.05 -7.65
CA GLY A 200 -2.21 -52.24 -8.15
C GLY A 200 -0.69 -52.14 -8.20
N THR A 201 -0.14 -50.94 -8.42
CA THR A 201 1.30 -50.79 -8.68
C THR A 201 2.02 -49.76 -7.80
N ASP A 202 1.30 -48.87 -7.09
CA ASP A 202 1.92 -47.95 -6.13
C ASP A 202 2.41 -48.73 -4.89
N GLN A 203 3.70 -48.60 -4.59
CA GLN A 203 4.33 -49.29 -3.45
C GLN A 203 3.65 -49.01 -2.11
N SER A 204 3.12 -47.80 -1.89
CA SER A 204 2.44 -47.45 -0.64
C SER A 204 1.10 -48.18 -0.46
N GLN A 205 0.46 -48.63 -1.55
CA GLN A 205 -0.74 -49.46 -1.48
C GLN A 205 -0.37 -50.95 -1.49
N VAL A 206 0.58 -51.35 -2.35
CA VAL A 206 1.06 -52.73 -2.46
C VAL A 206 1.55 -53.25 -1.11
N GLN A 207 2.34 -52.45 -0.40
CA GLN A 207 2.88 -52.81 0.90
C GLN A 207 1.77 -53.10 1.93
N ARG A 208 0.68 -52.34 1.93
CA ARG A 208 -0.40 -52.49 2.93
C ARG A 208 -1.14 -53.82 2.81
N TYR A 209 -1.44 -54.26 1.60
CA TYR A 209 -2.12 -55.53 1.41
C TYR A 209 -1.16 -56.73 1.48
N LEU A 210 0.16 -56.52 1.28
CA LEU A 210 1.20 -57.50 1.57
C LEU A 210 1.48 -57.68 3.06
N THR A 211 1.25 -56.66 3.89
CA THR A 211 1.37 -56.76 5.36
C THR A 211 0.20 -57.45 6.04
N ALA A 212 -0.85 -57.83 5.30
CA ALA A 212 -1.99 -58.55 5.87
C ALA A 212 -1.60 -59.98 6.30
N SER A 213 -2.25 -60.48 7.35
CA SER A 213 -1.95 -61.80 7.94
C SER A 213 -2.31 -62.99 7.04
N SER A 214 -3.14 -62.77 6.01
CA SER A 214 -3.49 -63.79 5.03
C SER A 214 -4.00 -63.18 3.72
N LEU A 215 -3.98 -63.97 2.64
CA LEU A 215 -4.55 -63.61 1.35
C LEU A 215 -6.03 -63.20 1.45
N THR A 216 -6.81 -63.89 2.28
CA THR A 216 -8.23 -63.58 2.49
C THR A 216 -8.39 -62.22 3.17
N GLN A 217 -7.61 -61.94 4.21
CA GLN A 217 -7.65 -60.65 4.90
C GLN A 217 -7.20 -59.50 4.00
N SER A 218 -6.18 -59.75 3.16
CA SER A 218 -5.71 -58.82 2.13
C SER A 218 -6.83 -58.44 1.15
N ARG A 219 -7.52 -59.44 0.57
CA ARG A 219 -8.66 -59.21 -0.33
C ARG A 219 -9.82 -58.50 0.35
N LEU A 220 -10.16 -58.93 1.57
CA LEU A 220 -11.24 -58.34 2.35
C LEU A 220 -10.96 -56.86 2.64
N SER A 221 -9.71 -56.51 2.95
CA SER A 221 -9.30 -55.11 3.19
C SER A 221 -9.49 -54.22 1.95
N LEU A 222 -9.19 -54.73 0.75
CA LEU A 222 -9.37 -54.00 -0.51
C LEU A 222 -10.86 -53.83 -0.86
N ILE A 223 -11.66 -54.87 -0.64
CA ILE A 223 -13.11 -54.81 -0.86
C ILE A 223 -13.75 -53.80 0.09
N PHE A 224 -13.45 -53.87 1.39
CA PHE A 224 -13.93 -52.86 2.36
C PHE A 224 -13.50 -51.45 1.98
N ASN A 225 -12.26 -51.28 1.48
CA ASN A 225 -11.79 -49.98 1.00
C ASN A 225 -12.66 -49.42 -0.13
N ALA A 226 -13.02 -50.22 -1.13
CA ALA A 226 -13.93 -49.78 -2.19
C ALA A 226 -15.31 -49.43 -1.66
N PHE A 227 -15.91 -50.32 -0.87
CA PHE A 227 -17.29 -50.17 -0.42
C PHE A 227 -17.49 -48.99 0.53
N LEU A 228 -16.52 -48.67 1.39
CA LEU A 228 -16.65 -47.52 2.31
C LEU A 228 -16.25 -46.20 1.66
N LYS A 229 -15.32 -46.22 0.69
CA LYS A 229 -14.80 -44.99 0.10
C LYS A 229 -15.79 -44.30 -0.83
N VAL A 230 -16.59 -45.04 -1.60
CA VAL A 230 -17.60 -44.44 -2.49
C VAL A 230 -18.67 -43.66 -1.68
N PRO A 231 -19.31 -44.22 -0.63
CA PRO A 231 -20.22 -43.47 0.23
C PRO A 231 -19.54 -42.31 0.95
N MET A 232 -18.31 -42.50 1.46
CA MET A 232 -17.55 -41.41 2.08
C MET A 232 -17.37 -40.23 1.12
N GLN A 233 -16.99 -40.50 -0.14
CA GLN A 233 -16.82 -39.46 -1.15
C GLN A 233 -18.15 -38.78 -1.51
N PHE A 234 -19.24 -39.54 -1.57
CA PHE A 234 -20.58 -38.98 -1.74
C PHE A 234 -20.92 -37.99 -0.61
N PHE A 235 -20.66 -38.32 0.65
CA PHE A 235 -20.90 -37.40 1.77
C PHE A 235 -20.01 -36.16 1.73
N ILE A 236 -18.74 -36.31 1.34
CA ILE A 236 -17.82 -35.17 1.17
C ILE A 236 -18.34 -34.24 0.06
N LEU A 237 -18.69 -34.76 -1.11
CA LEU A 237 -19.26 -33.95 -2.19
C LEU A 237 -20.60 -33.31 -1.79
N SER A 238 -21.44 -34.05 -1.04
CA SER A 238 -22.70 -33.53 -0.51
C SER A 238 -22.48 -32.31 0.38
N ILE A 239 -21.39 -32.24 1.15
CA ILE A 239 -21.04 -31.03 1.92
C ILE A 239 -20.83 -29.81 0.99
N GLY A 240 -20.26 -30.00 -0.20
CA GLY A 240 -20.14 -28.93 -1.20
C GLY A 240 -21.51 -28.42 -1.67
N VAL A 241 -22.44 -29.33 -1.95
CA VAL A 241 -23.83 -28.97 -2.28
C VAL A 241 -24.56 -28.32 -1.09
N LEU A 242 -24.30 -28.78 0.14
CA LEU A 242 -24.83 -28.14 1.36
C LEU A 242 -24.27 -26.73 1.52
N LEU A 243 -22.97 -26.51 1.27
CA LEU A 243 -22.35 -25.18 1.27
C LEU A 243 -22.97 -24.28 0.20
N PHE A 244 -23.30 -24.85 -0.94
CA PHE A 244 -23.98 -24.14 -2.03
C PHE A 244 -25.35 -23.61 -1.60
N VAL A 245 -26.15 -24.46 -0.96
CA VAL A 245 -27.45 -24.07 -0.41
C VAL A 245 -27.29 -23.16 0.81
N PHE A 246 -26.30 -23.39 1.67
CA PHE A 246 -26.01 -22.51 2.81
C PHE A 246 -25.75 -21.08 2.35
N TYR A 247 -24.93 -20.91 1.30
CA TYR A 247 -24.68 -19.60 0.71
C TYR A 247 -25.87 -19.02 -0.05
N HIS A 248 -27.02 -19.70 -0.15
CA HIS A 248 -28.29 -19.08 -0.54
C HIS A 248 -28.85 -18.15 0.55
N PHE A 249 -28.55 -18.46 1.80
CA PHE A 249 -29.10 -17.78 2.97
C PHE A 249 -28.06 -16.92 3.69
N GLU A 250 -26.82 -17.38 3.76
CA GLU A 250 -25.71 -16.67 4.37
C GLU A 250 -24.84 -15.99 3.32
N ARG A 251 -24.32 -14.80 3.62
CA ARG A 251 -23.56 -14.00 2.66
C ARG A 251 -22.12 -14.48 2.55
N PRO A 252 -21.67 -15.02 1.39
CA PRO A 252 -20.26 -15.29 1.18
C PRO A 252 -19.48 -13.98 1.00
N PRO A 253 -18.21 -13.91 1.41
CA PRO A 253 -17.34 -12.81 1.01
C PRO A 253 -17.19 -12.78 -0.52
N LEU A 254 -17.02 -11.58 -1.10
CA LEU A 254 -16.76 -11.42 -2.54
C LEU A 254 -15.44 -12.08 -2.97
N VAL A 255 -14.42 -11.97 -2.11
CA VAL A 255 -13.11 -12.59 -2.26
C VAL A 255 -12.80 -13.32 -0.95
N PHE A 256 -12.57 -14.63 -1.02
CA PHE A 256 -12.33 -15.45 0.17
C PHE A 256 -10.95 -15.25 0.81
N ASN A 257 -9.98 -14.72 0.06
CA ASN A 257 -8.64 -14.48 0.56
C ASN A 257 -8.55 -13.14 1.29
N ALA A 258 -8.53 -13.17 2.62
CA ALA A 258 -8.45 -11.97 3.46
C ALA A 258 -7.18 -11.13 3.20
N ALA A 259 -6.06 -11.75 2.80
CA ALA A 259 -4.83 -11.04 2.47
C ALA A 259 -4.98 -10.23 1.17
N GLU A 260 -5.64 -10.78 0.15
CA GLU A 260 -5.96 -10.05 -1.08
C GLU A 260 -6.91 -8.89 -0.82
N VAL A 261 -7.92 -9.08 0.04
CA VAL A 261 -8.83 -8.01 0.44
C VAL A 261 -8.09 -6.88 1.15
N ALA A 262 -7.23 -7.21 2.12
CA ALA A 262 -6.40 -6.22 2.82
C ALA A 262 -5.50 -5.43 1.85
N GLN A 263 -4.96 -6.08 0.82
CA GLN A 263 -4.18 -5.40 -0.22
C GLN A 263 -5.01 -4.42 -1.05
N VAL A 264 -6.23 -4.83 -1.43
CA VAL A 264 -7.18 -3.97 -2.15
C VAL A 264 -7.58 -2.78 -1.29
N GLU A 265 -7.85 -2.99 0.00
CA GLU A 265 -8.19 -1.92 0.95
C GLU A 265 -7.06 -0.90 1.14
N ALA A 266 -5.81 -1.36 1.10
CA ALA A 266 -4.63 -0.49 1.16
C ALA A 266 -4.33 0.23 -0.18
N SER A 267 -5.04 -0.10 -1.25
CA SER A 267 -4.78 0.42 -2.60
C SER A 267 -5.75 1.55 -3.00
N GLY A 268 -5.43 2.24 -4.09
CA GLY A 268 -6.30 3.27 -4.66
C GLY A 268 -7.63 2.77 -5.23
N VAL A 269 -7.85 1.45 -5.30
CA VAL A 269 -9.11 0.84 -5.79
C VAL A 269 -10.07 0.41 -4.67
N ALA A 270 -9.74 0.66 -3.41
CA ALA A 270 -10.57 0.31 -2.25
C ALA A 270 -12.02 0.83 -2.36
N GLY A 271 -12.21 2.05 -2.86
CA GLY A 271 -13.55 2.63 -3.02
C GLY A 271 -14.42 1.88 -4.04
N ALA A 272 -13.83 1.38 -5.12
CA ALA A 272 -14.53 0.57 -6.12
C ALA A 272 -14.89 -0.81 -5.55
N TYR A 273 -14.00 -1.42 -4.77
CA TYR A 273 -14.25 -2.70 -4.13
C TYR A 273 -15.41 -2.62 -3.12
N ARG A 274 -15.43 -1.61 -2.25
CA ARG A 274 -16.54 -1.37 -1.30
C ARG A 274 -17.89 -1.13 -2.00
N ALA A 275 -17.87 -0.52 -3.18
CA ALA A 275 -19.08 -0.37 -3.98
C ALA A 275 -19.61 -1.71 -4.48
N LEU A 276 -18.73 -2.64 -4.87
CA LEU A 276 -19.13 -4.01 -5.23
C LEU A 276 -19.67 -4.79 -4.02
N GLU A 277 -19.08 -4.61 -2.84
CA GLU A 277 -19.59 -5.21 -1.59
C GLU A 277 -21.01 -4.73 -1.26
N ALA A 278 -21.27 -3.43 -1.40
CA ALA A 278 -22.60 -2.89 -1.21
C ALA A 278 -23.62 -3.45 -2.23
N GLN A 279 -23.21 -3.60 -3.50
CA GLN A 279 -24.06 -4.22 -4.53
C GLN A 279 -24.31 -5.71 -4.27
N GLN A 280 -23.30 -6.43 -3.76
CA GLN A 280 -23.45 -7.83 -3.38
C GLN A 280 -24.46 -7.98 -2.25
N GLU A 281 -24.41 -7.13 -1.23
CA GLU A 281 -25.34 -7.15 -0.10
C GLU A 281 -26.80 -7.07 -0.58
N GLU A 282 -27.10 -6.06 -1.40
CA GLU A 282 -28.44 -5.87 -1.95
C GLU A 282 -28.88 -7.08 -2.79
N LEU A 283 -28.00 -7.53 -3.69
CA LEU A 283 -28.32 -8.61 -4.62
C LEU A 283 -28.47 -9.96 -3.93
N HIS A 284 -27.64 -10.24 -2.92
CA HIS A 284 -27.72 -11.44 -2.10
C HIS A 284 -29.01 -11.44 -1.28
N GLY A 285 -29.38 -10.29 -0.69
CA GLY A 285 -30.66 -10.12 0.02
C GLY A 285 -31.87 -10.44 -0.88
N LEU A 286 -31.86 -9.95 -2.13
CA LEU A 286 -32.90 -10.27 -3.12
C LEU A 286 -32.93 -11.76 -3.47
N ARG A 287 -31.77 -12.40 -3.68
CA ARG A 287 -31.70 -13.84 -3.97
C ARG A 287 -32.17 -14.68 -2.78
N ARG A 288 -31.80 -14.28 -1.56
CA ARG A 288 -32.25 -14.92 -0.32
C ARG A 288 -33.78 -14.88 -0.22
N GLN A 289 -34.39 -13.72 -0.45
CA GLN A 289 -35.85 -13.59 -0.47
C GLN A 289 -36.49 -14.45 -1.56
N ALA A 290 -35.95 -14.44 -2.78
CA ALA A 290 -36.46 -15.26 -3.87
C ALA A 290 -36.38 -16.77 -3.57
N THR A 291 -35.36 -17.20 -2.82
CA THR A 291 -35.20 -18.58 -2.36
C THR A 291 -36.28 -18.96 -1.35
N LEU A 292 -36.57 -18.07 -0.39
CA LEU A 292 -37.67 -18.28 0.57
C LEU A 292 -39.04 -18.30 -0.12
N ASP A 293 -39.27 -17.41 -1.07
CA ASP A 293 -40.49 -17.38 -1.89
C ASP A 293 -40.65 -18.70 -2.67
N LEU A 294 -39.56 -19.23 -3.23
CA LEU A 294 -39.56 -20.50 -3.94
C LEU A 294 -39.99 -21.66 -3.03
N LEU A 295 -39.49 -21.71 -1.80
CA LEU A 295 -39.89 -22.73 -0.83
C LEU A 295 -41.36 -22.58 -0.43
N ALA A 296 -41.84 -21.36 -0.20
CA ALA A 296 -43.25 -21.11 0.13
C ALA A 296 -44.21 -21.50 -1.01
N VAL A 297 -43.87 -21.19 -2.27
CA VAL A 297 -44.65 -21.59 -3.46
C VAL A 297 -44.67 -23.11 -3.60
N ARG A 298 -43.54 -23.78 -3.35
CA ARG A 298 -43.43 -25.24 -3.36
C ARG A 298 -44.33 -25.88 -2.29
N GLU A 299 -44.29 -25.39 -1.05
CA GLU A 299 -45.14 -25.88 0.04
C GLU A 299 -46.63 -25.72 -0.28
N ALA A 300 -46.99 -24.63 -0.97
CA ALA A 300 -48.35 -24.38 -1.45
C ALA A 300 -48.74 -25.19 -2.71
N GLY A 301 -47.82 -25.97 -3.30
CA GLY A 301 -48.04 -26.75 -4.51
C GLY A 301 -48.16 -25.93 -5.81
N GLY A 302 -47.61 -24.71 -5.81
CA GLY A 302 -47.64 -23.80 -6.96
C GLY A 302 -46.52 -24.03 -7.99
N ASP A 303 -46.58 -23.30 -9.10
CA ASP A 303 -45.54 -23.31 -10.14
C ASP A 303 -44.32 -22.49 -9.70
N VAL A 304 -43.16 -23.16 -9.63
CA VAL A 304 -41.89 -22.60 -9.17
C VAL A 304 -41.06 -21.99 -10.30
N ALA A 305 -41.46 -22.12 -11.58
CA ALA A 305 -40.65 -21.71 -12.73
C ALA A 305 -40.22 -20.23 -12.63
N ALA A 306 -41.16 -19.34 -12.34
CA ALA A 306 -40.86 -17.91 -12.18
C ALA A 306 -39.93 -17.61 -10.98
N ALA A 307 -40.01 -18.40 -9.91
CA ALA A 307 -39.11 -18.24 -8.76
C ALA A 307 -37.71 -18.74 -9.08
N ARG A 308 -37.60 -19.86 -9.81
CA ARG A 308 -36.33 -20.43 -10.32
C ARG A 308 -35.61 -19.44 -11.23
N ASP A 309 -36.30 -18.90 -12.23
CA ASP A 309 -35.71 -17.96 -13.20
C ASP A 309 -35.17 -16.69 -12.53
N ARG A 310 -35.85 -16.20 -11.48
CA ARG A 310 -35.37 -15.07 -10.67
C ARG A 310 -34.08 -15.39 -9.93
N ILE A 311 -33.99 -16.57 -9.32
CA ILE A 311 -32.78 -17.01 -8.59
C ILE A 311 -31.61 -17.14 -9.57
N GLU A 312 -31.81 -17.77 -10.72
CA GLU A 312 -30.78 -17.91 -11.76
C GLU A 312 -30.29 -16.53 -12.26
N GLY A 313 -31.20 -15.58 -12.46
CA GLY A 313 -30.86 -14.21 -12.80
C GLY A 313 -30.00 -13.51 -11.74
N PHE A 314 -30.29 -13.73 -10.46
CA PHE A 314 -29.47 -13.19 -9.37
C PHE A 314 -28.10 -13.88 -9.25
N ASP A 315 -28.03 -15.20 -9.43
CA ASP A 315 -26.78 -15.94 -9.43
C ASP A 315 -25.85 -15.48 -10.56
N GLY A 316 -26.40 -15.25 -11.76
CA GLY A 316 -25.64 -14.68 -12.88
C GLY A 316 -25.03 -13.32 -12.55
N ARG A 317 -25.80 -12.43 -11.90
CA ARG A 317 -25.31 -11.11 -11.47
C ARG A 317 -24.28 -11.21 -10.33
N LEU A 318 -24.47 -12.12 -9.37
CA LEU A 318 -23.50 -12.37 -8.28
C LEU A 318 -22.17 -12.90 -8.84
N ARG A 319 -22.22 -13.79 -9.85
CA ARG A 319 -21.03 -14.28 -10.57
C ARG A 319 -20.30 -13.14 -11.31
N ALA A 320 -21.04 -12.22 -11.92
CA ALA A 320 -20.47 -11.03 -12.55
C ALA A 320 -19.74 -10.13 -11.53
N LEU A 321 -20.37 -9.84 -10.38
CA LEU A 321 -19.75 -9.07 -9.30
C LEU A 321 -18.46 -9.72 -8.78
N ARG A 322 -18.44 -11.04 -8.59
CA ARG A 322 -17.22 -11.77 -8.21
C ARG A 322 -16.12 -11.65 -9.26
N THR A 323 -16.47 -11.65 -10.54
CA THR A 323 -15.51 -11.48 -11.64
C THR A 323 -14.91 -10.08 -11.64
N GLU A 324 -15.74 -9.05 -11.43
CA GLU A 324 -15.29 -7.67 -11.29
C GLU A 324 -14.39 -7.47 -10.06
N ALA A 325 -14.74 -8.05 -8.92
CA ALA A 325 -13.93 -8.00 -7.71
C ALA A 325 -12.56 -8.68 -7.89
N LYS A 326 -12.50 -9.84 -8.56
CA LYS A 326 -11.23 -10.48 -8.92
C LYS A 326 -10.37 -9.60 -9.82
N ALA A 327 -10.97 -8.84 -10.74
CA ALA A 327 -10.24 -7.90 -11.57
C ALA A 327 -9.66 -6.72 -10.75
N LEU A 328 -10.38 -6.24 -9.74
CA LEU A 328 -9.87 -5.22 -8.82
C LEU A 328 -8.71 -5.74 -7.95
N VAL A 329 -8.79 -6.99 -7.47
CA VAL A 329 -7.67 -7.64 -6.75
C VAL A 329 -6.44 -7.69 -7.64
N ALA A 330 -6.57 -8.18 -8.87
CA ALA A 330 -5.45 -8.25 -9.82
C ALA A 330 -4.85 -6.85 -10.13
N GLU A 331 -5.67 -5.80 -10.19
CA GLU A 331 -5.17 -4.43 -10.35
C GLU A 331 -4.45 -3.94 -9.09
N ALA A 332 -4.97 -4.21 -7.89
CA ALA A 332 -4.31 -3.87 -6.63
C ALA A 332 -2.94 -4.56 -6.50
N GLU A 333 -2.86 -5.85 -6.81
CA GLU A 333 -1.59 -6.59 -6.87
C GLU A 333 -0.61 -5.99 -7.88
N ARG A 334 -1.09 -5.60 -9.06
CA ARG A 334 -0.25 -4.94 -10.08
C ARG A 334 0.27 -3.60 -9.61
N LEU A 335 -0.55 -2.81 -8.91
CA LEU A 335 -0.15 -1.51 -8.37
C LEU A 335 0.90 -1.67 -7.25
N GLN A 336 0.75 -2.67 -6.38
CA GLN A 336 1.70 -2.96 -5.30
C GLN A 336 3.03 -3.55 -5.81
N ASN A 337 3.01 -4.38 -6.85
CA ASN A 337 4.22 -4.99 -7.41
C ASN A 337 5.04 -4.08 -8.36
N ARG A 338 4.71 -2.79 -8.49
CA ARG A 338 5.54 -1.85 -9.28
C ARG A 338 6.78 -1.46 -8.47
N ARG A 339 7.89 -2.16 -8.71
CA ARG A 339 9.20 -1.75 -8.19
C ARG A 339 9.67 -0.46 -8.87
N ILE A 340 9.96 0.55 -8.06
CA ILE A 340 10.59 1.80 -8.51
C ILE A 340 12.10 1.61 -8.39
N GLU A 341 12.79 1.63 -9.53
CA GLU A 341 14.25 1.52 -9.58
C GLU A 341 14.87 2.92 -9.55
N LEU A 342 15.74 3.16 -8.56
CA LEU A 342 16.57 4.36 -8.55
C LEU A 342 17.83 4.12 -9.38
N VAL A 343 17.93 4.82 -10.50
CA VAL A 343 19.12 4.79 -11.36
C VAL A 343 20.00 5.99 -11.05
N VAL A 344 21.25 5.74 -10.62
CA VAL A 344 22.23 6.78 -10.29
C VAL A 344 23.27 6.88 -11.40
N ALA A 345 23.55 8.11 -11.84
CA ALA A 345 24.63 8.42 -12.78
C ALA A 345 25.47 9.58 -12.21
N ASP A 346 26.79 9.40 -12.14
CA ASP A 346 27.73 10.39 -11.60
C ASP A 346 28.14 11.39 -12.69
N ASP A 347 27.91 12.68 -12.43
CA ASP A 347 28.29 13.79 -13.31
C ASP A 347 29.74 14.28 -13.11
N ALA A 348 30.48 13.69 -12.16
CA ALA A 348 31.84 14.04 -11.79
C ALA A 348 32.02 15.54 -11.48
N GLY A 349 31.07 16.12 -10.74
CA GLY A 349 31.08 17.55 -10.40
C GLY A 349 30.79 18.46 -11.60
N GLY A 350 30.18 17.92 -12.66
CA GLY A 350 29.78 18.64 -13.87
C GLY A 350 30.53 18.26 -15.14
N ALA A 351 31.74 17.70 -15.03
CA ALA A 351 32.57 17.36 -16.19
C ALA A 351 31.88 16.36 -17.15
N ARG A 352 30.97 15.53 -16.61
CA ARG A 352 30.22 14.51 -17.36
C ARG A 352 28.72 14.75 -17.38
N LEU A 353 28.24 15.92 -16.97
CA LEU A 353 26.82 16.23 -16.79
C LEU A 353 25.95 15.83 -17.99
N GLY A 354 26.32 16.26 -19.19
CA GLY A 354 25.53 15.92 -20.39
C GLY A 354 25.57 14.43 -20.73
N ALA A 355 26.65 13.72 -20.41
CA ALA A 355 26.74 12.28 -20.61
C ALA A 355 25.89 11.52 -19.59
N ALA A 356 25.88 11.95 -18.32
CA ALA A 356 25.06 11.39 -17.26
C ALA A 356 23.56 11.54 -17.56
N VAL A 357 23.12 12.73 -17.99
CA VAL A 357 21.72 12.97 -18.39
C VAL A 357 21.30 12.04 -19.54
N ARG A 358 22.13 11.92 -20.59
CA ARG A 358 21.84 11.01 -21.72
C ARG A 358 21.88 9.54 -21.34
N GLU A 359 22.69 9.15 -20.36
CA GLU A 359 22.71 7.79 -19.83
C GLU A 359 21.41 7.45 -19.11
N LEU A 360 20.92 8.34 -18.24
CA LEU A 360 19.64 8.17 -17.55
C LEU A 360 18.48 8.08 -18.54
N GLU A 361 18.48 8.91 -19.58
CA GLU A 361 17.49 8.83 -20.67
C GLU A 361 17.51 7.49 -21.40
N ARG A 362 18.70 6.99 -21.79
CA ARG A 362 18.82 5.69 -22.48
C ARG A 362 18.38 4.51 -21.61
N ARG A 363 18.54 4.63 -20.28
CA ARG A 363 18.05 3.63 -19.32
C ARG A 363 16.54 3.73 -19.05
N GLY A 364 15.85 4.64 -19.73
CA GLY A 364 14.39 4.78 -19.64
C GLY A 364 13.92 5.53 -18.40
N ALA A 365 14.74 6.42 -17.84
CA ALA A 365 14.32 7.26 -16.71
C ALA A 365 13.06 8.07 -17.05
N VAL A 366 12.08 8.05 -16.14
CA VAL A 366 10.80 8.78 -16.28
C VAL A 366 10.86 10.20 -15.72
N ALA A 367 11.82 10.48 -14.85
CA ALA A 367 12.18 11.78 -14.31
C ALA A 367 13.64 11.74 -13.84
N ILE A 368 14.28 12.90 -13.72
CA ILE A 368 15.65 13.04 -13.21
C ILE A 368 15.62 13.98 -12.00
N VAL A 369 16.15 13.51 -10.87
CA VAL A 369 16.44 14.34 -9.69
C VAL A 369 17.91 14.76 -9.76
N GLY A 370 18.17 16.05 -9.90
CA GLY A 370 19.48 16.64 -10.10
C GLY A 370 19.46 17.78 -11.13
N PRO A 371 20.62 18.38 -11.44
CA PRO A 371 21.90 18.20 -10.79
C PRO A 371 21.94 18.80 -9.38
N MET A 372 22.98 18.45 -8.61
CA MET A 372 23.18 18.92 -7.23
C MET A 372 23.97 20.24 -7.15
N LEU A 373 24.69 20.63 -8.20
CA LEU A 373 25.36 21.92 -8.27
C LEU A 373 24.38 22.99 -8.80
N PRO A 374 24.14 24.10 -8.06
CA PRO A 374 23.10 25.08 -8.39
C PRO A 374 23.19 25.66 -9.80
N GLU A 375 24.40 25.91 -10.30
CA GLU A 375 24.69 26.53 -11.59
C GLU A 375 24.48 25.60 -12.79
N GLN A 376 24.30 24.29 -12.56
CA GLN A 376 24.32 23.29 -13.62
C GLN A 376 22.94 22.94 -14.20
N ILE A 377 21.86 23.38 -13.57
CA ILE A 377 20.49 23.01 -13.97
C ILE A 377 20.17 23.37 -15.43
N SER A 378 20.64 24.52 -15.91
CA SER A 378 20.41 24.95 -17.30
C SER A 378 21.18 24.10 -18.30
N ALA A 379 22.42 23.72 -17.96
CA ALA A 379 23.25 22.84 -18.79
C ALA A 379 22.68 21.41 -18.83
N ALA A 380 22.20 20.91 -17.69
CA ALA A 380 21.52 19.62 -17.59
C ALA A 380 20.22 19.60 -18.41
N ALA A 381 19.39 20.66 -18.29
CA ALA A 381 18.14 20.78 -19.02
C ALA A 381 18.35 20.82 -20.55
N GLY A 382 19.40 21.53 -21.00
CA GLY A 382 19.78 21.58 -22.41
C GLY A 382 20.40 20.28 -22.94
N ALA A 383 20.98 19.44 -22.07
CA ALA A 383 21.57 18.16 -22.47
C ALA A 383 20.55 17.02 -22.68
N ARG A 384 19.30 17.22 -22.25
CA ARG A 384 18.20 16.25 -22.44
C ARG A 384 17.86 16.09 -23.93
N ALA A 385 17.82 14.86 -24.43
CA ALA A 385 17.29 14.58 -25.75
C ALA A 385 15.75 14.70 -25.74
N ASN A 386 15.11 14.35 -24.61
CA ASN A 386 13.68 14.51 -24.43
C ASN A 386 13.35 15.73 -23.54
N GLN A 387 12.94 16.83 -24.15
CA GLN A 387 12.55 18.06 -23.42
C GLN A 387 11.28 17.91 -22.56
N ARG A 388 10.59 16.76 -22.67
CA ARG A 388 9.43 16.40 -21.84
C ARG A 388 9.79 15.57 -20.62
N LEU A 389 11.05 15.14 -20.51
CA LEU A 389 11.55 14.45 -19.33
C LEU A 389 11.72 15.45 -18.18
N VAL A 390 10.95 15.30 -17.11
CA VAL A 390 11.02 16.20 -15.95
C VAL A 390 12.41 16.12 -15.31
N LEU A 391 13.03 17.28 -15.12
CA LEU A 391 14.30 17.47 -14.42
C LEU A 391 14.04 18.36 -13.20
N ILE A 392 14.32 17.88 -12.00
CA ILE A 392 14.12 18.65 -10.78
C ILE A 392 15.43 18.72 -9.97
N SER A 393 15.97 19.93 -9.81
CA SER A 393 17.16 20.16 -9.01
C SER A 393 16.76 20.48 -7.56
N PRO A 394 17.27 19.72 -6.57
CA PRO A 394 17.05 20.02 -5.16
C PRO A 394 17.70 21.33 -4.70
N THR A 395 18.81 21.74 -5.33
CA THR A 395 19.73 22.76 -4.78
C THR A 395 19.77 24.06 -5.56
N SER A 396 19.37 24.06 -6.84
CA SER A 396 19.37 25.27 -7.67
C SER A 396 18.62 26.39 -6.97
N THR A 397 19.25 27.53 -6.76
CA THR A 397 18.62 28.72 -6.16
C THR A 397 17.90 29.57 -7.21
N VAL A 398 18.07 29.23 -8.49
CA VAL A 398 17.47 29.94 -9.63
C VAL A 398 16.46 29.04 -10.32
N ALA A 399 15.32 29.62 -10.69
CA ALA A 399 14.33 28.94 -11.52
C ALA A 399 14.86 28.81 -12.95
N PRO A 400 14.97 27.59 -13.51
CA PRO A 400 15.48 27.39 -14.86
C PRO A 400 14.47 27.95 -15.88
N ARG A 401 15.00 28.50 -16.98
CA ARG A 401 14.17 28.99 -18.12
C ARG A 401 13.79 27.89 -19.11
N TRP A 402 14.09 26.64 -18.79
CA TRP A 402 13.88 25.48 -19.67
C TRP A 402 12.54 24.79 -19.35
N PRO A 403 11.79 24.32 -20.37
CA PRO A 403 10.57 23.54 -20.15
C PRO A 403 10.84 22.29 -19.32
N GLU A 404 9.90 21.91 -18.47
CA GLU A 404 10.00 20.71 -17.62
C GLU A 404 11.27 20.63 -16.75
N ALA A 405 11.92 21.77 -16.48
CA ALA A 405 13.00 21.88 -15.52
C ALA A 405 12.48 22.67 -14.30
N TYR A 406 12.78 22.19 -13.11
CA TYR A 406 12.26 22.74 -11.86
C TYR A 406 13.36 22.88 -10.82
N SER A 407 13.25 23.92 -10.00
CA SER A 407 14.07 24.09 -8.81
C SER A 407 13.23 23.93 -7.54
N VAL A 408 13.73 23.15 -6.58
CA VAL A 408 13.13 23.02 -5.24
C VAL A 408 13.53 24.18 -4.30
N ASN A 409 14.72 24.72 -4.48
CA ASN A 409 15.34 25.69 -3.59
C ASN A 409 15.37 27.13 -4.17
N SER A 410 14.62 27.38 -5.24
CA SER A 410 14.55 28.73 -5.82
C SER A 410 13.84 29.69 -4.89
N SER A 411 14.28 30.95 -4.89
CA SER A 411 13.61 32.04 -4.15
C SER A 411 12.10 32.06 -4.47
N ASP A 412 11.28 32.13 -3.42
CA ASP A 412 9.82 32.23 -3.49
C ASP A 412 9.39 33.58 -2.92
N PRO A 413 8.98 34.56 -3.75
CA PRO A 413 8.60 35.88 -3.28
C PRO A 413 7.27 35.88 -2.52
N ARG A 414 6.51 34.78 -2.51
CA ARG A 414 5.15 34.76 -1.95
C ARG A 414 5.11 34.97 -0.44
N GLY A 415 6.13 34.51 0.31
CA GLY A 415 6.25 34.85 1.73
C GLY A 415 6.31 36.37 1.93
N ALA A 416 7.15 37.05 1.15
CA ALA A 416 7.26 38.51 1.15
C ALA A 416 5.98 39.22 0.67
N GLN A 417 5.27 38.67 -0.32
CA GLN A 417 3.98 39.21 -0.78
C GLN A 417 2.92 39.11 0.31
N GLU A 418 2.75 37.94 0.94
CA GLU A 418 1.78 37.77 2.02
C GLU A 418 2.11 38.66 3.23
N LEU A 419 3.39 38.87 3.54
CA LEU A 419 3.82 39.84 4.55
C LEU A 419 3.49 41.28 4.16
N GLY A 420 3.69 41.68 2.90
CA GLY A 420 3.33 43.00 2.39
C GLY A 420 1.83 43.26 2.45
N ARG A 421 1.05 42.27 2.02
CA ARG A 421 -0.41 42.26 2.15
C ARG A 421 -0.85 42.41 3.60
N TYR A 422 -0.33 41.56 4.48
CA TYR A 422 -0.63 41.58 5.91
C TYR A 422 -0.32 42.94 6.53
N THR A 423 0.86 43.49 6.23
CA THR A 423 1.32 44.79 6.76
C THR A 423 0.35 45.92 6.39
N ALA A 424 -0.13 45.95 5.14
CA ALA A 424 -1.13 46.93 4.71
C ALA A 424 -2.51 46.70 5.38
N GLU A 425 -2.92 45.43 5.51
CA GLU A 425 -4.21 45.05 6.12
C GLU A 425 -4.28 45.40 7.61
N VAL A 426 -3.19 45.26 8.37
CA VAL A 426 -3.16 45.64 9.80
C VAL A 426 -3.04 47.15 10.06
N GLY A 427 -3.01 47.96 9.00
CA GLY A 427 -3.04 49.43 9.11
C GLY A 427 -1.68 50.09 9.28
N LEU A 428 -0.57 49.35 9.14
CA LEU A 428 0.78 49.94 9.04
C LEU A 428 0.90 50.58 7.66
N ARG A 429 0.76 51.91 7.56
CA ARG A 429 0.67 52.64 6.28
C ARG A 429 2.00 53.19 5.76
N ARG A 430 3.05 53.17 6.57
CA ARG A 430 4.40 53.61 6.19
C ARG A 430 5.39 52.50 6.51
N ALA A 431 6.31 52.20 5.59
CA ALA A 431 7.32 51.18 5.81
C ALA A 431 8.69 51.55 5.25
N ALA A 432 9.76 50.94 5.78
CA ALA A 432 11.07 50.89 5.17
C ALA A 432 11.47 49.44 4.91
N VAL A 433 12.38 49.23 3.95
CA VAL A 433 12.91 47.90 3.61
C VAL A 433 14.42 47.89 3.74
N LEU A 434 14.97 47.03 4.58
CA LEU A 434 16.41 46.80 4.74
C LEU A 434 16.78 45.44 4.14
N TYR A 435 17.61 45.41 3.10
CA TYR A 435 17.88 44.16 2.36
C TYR A 435 19.33 44.08 1.84
N PRO A 436 19.93 42.89 1.75
CA PRO A 436 21.25 42.72 1.17
C PRO A 436 21.20 42.87 -0.35
N ARG A 437 22.28 43.35 -0.96
CA ARG A 437 22.48 43.40 -2.43
C ARG A 437 22.73 42.01 -3.01
N MET A 438 21.72 41.17 -2.93
CA MET A 438 21.68 39.81 -3.45
C MET A 438 20.37 39.61 -4.19
N GLU A 439 20.43 39.05 -5.40
CA GLU A 439 19.28 38.95 -6.32
C GLU A 439 18.03 38.34 -5.66
N GLU A 440 18.20 37.30 -4.84
CA GLU A 440 17.12 36.66 -4.08
C GLU A 440 16.38 37.64 -3.16
N PHE A 441 17.12 38.42 -2.36
CA PHE A 441 16.55 39.31 -1.36
C PHE A 441 16.05 40.62 -1.98
N GLU A 442 16.66 41.06 -3.08
CA GLU A 442 16.10 42.14 -3.91
C GLU A 442 14.74 41.76 -4.47
N GLN A 443 14.57 40.51 -4.94
CA GLN A 443 13.27 40.02 -5.41
C GLN A 443 12.24 40.01 -4.28
N LYS A 444 12.60 39.56 -3.07
CA LYS A 444 11.71 39.61 -1.89
C LYS A 444 11.36 41.04 -1.50
N ALA A 445 12.33 41.94 -1.44
CA ALA A 445 12.14 43.36 -1.11
C ALA A 445 11.17 44.04 -2.08
N ARG A 446 11.35 43.83 -3.39
CA ARG A 446 10.44 44.37 -4.42
C ARG A 446 9.05 43.73 -4.35
N ALA A 447 8.96 42.43 -4.09
CA ALA A 447 7.68 41.73 -4.02
C ALA A 447 6.83 42.19 -2.82
N PHE A 448 7.46 42.39 -1.66
CA PHE A 448 6.82 43.01 -0.50
C PHE A 448 6.35 44.43 -0.83
N ALA A 449 7.24 45.27 -1.37
CA ALA A 449 6.94 46.66 -1.69
C ALA A 449 5.77 46.79 -2.67
N ALA A 450 5.78 46.00 -3.75
CA ALA A 450 4.73 46.03 -4.75
C ALA A 450 3.35 45.64 -4.19
N GLU A 451 3.27 44.56 -3.39
CA GLU A 451 2.00 44.14 -2.79
C GLU A 451 1.51 45.13 -1.72
N TYR A 452 2.44 45.70 -0.96
CA TYR A 452 2.16 46.70 0.08
C TYR A 452 1.65 48.03 -0.50
N GLU A 453 2.31 48.55 -1.54
CA GLU A 453 1.93 49.79 -2.24
C GLU A 453 0.61 49.62 -3.00
N ALA A 454 0.37 48.46 -3.62
CA ALA A 454 -0.89 48.16 -4.30
C ALA A 454 -2.11 48.24 -3.35
N ARG A 455 -1.89 48.13 -2.05
CA ARG A 455 -2.92 48.22 -1.00
C ARG A 455 -2.91 49.56 -0.25
N GLY A 456 -2.21 50.56 -0.80
CA GLY A 456 -2.13 51.92 -0.27
C GLY A 456 -1.19 52.07 0.93
N GLY A 457 -0.19 51.21 1.06
CA GLY A 457 0.99 51.47 1.88
C GLY A 457 2.01 52.37 1.15
N GLU A 458 2.92 52.98 1.89
CA GLU A 458 3.96 53.86 1.34
C GLU A 458 5.35 53.40 1.79
N ILE A 459 6.23 53.05 0.85
CA ILE A 459 7.64 52.75 1.14
C ILE A 459 8.42 54.06 1.26
N ARG A 460 8.85 54.40 2.48
CA ARG A 460 9.60 55.62 2.79
C ARG A 460 11.10 55.50 2.50
N ALA A 461 11.65 54.29 2.57
CA ALA A 461 13.05 54.04 2.23
C ALA A 461 13.28 52.59 1.81
N MET A 462 14.09 52.41 0.77
CA MET A 462 14.72 51.15 0.41
C MET A 462 16.22 51.27 0.72
N VAL A 463 16.69 50.48 1.67
CA VAL A 463 18.03 50.59 2.26
C VAL A 463 18.80 49.31 1.92
N PRO A 464 19.56 49.28 0.81
CA PRO A 464 20.41 48.14 0.50
C PRO A 464 21.67 48.13 1.37
N TYR A 465 22.17 46.95 1.71
CA TYR A 465 23.48 46.76 2.35
C TYR A 465 24.31 45.68 1.65
N ASP A 466 25.63 45.70 1.82
CA ASP A 466 26.53 44.73 1.19
C ASP A 466 26.65 43.45 2.04
N SER A 467 26.79 42.29 1.40
CA SER A 467 26.94 41.00 2.11
C SER A 467 28.18 41.01 3.01
N GLY A 468 28.03 40.49 4.24
CA GLY A 468 29.10 40.51 5.25
C GLY A 468 29.19 41.79 6.09
N THR A 469 28.24 42.73 5.93
CA THR A 469 28.11 43.89 6.82
C THR A 469 27.80 43.43 8.26
N THR A 470 28.58 43.93 9.23
CA THR A 470 28.39 43.62 10.66
C THR A 470 27.86 44.82 11.46
N THR A 471 28.06 46.04 10.98
CA THR A 471 27.60 47.28 11.63
C THR A 471 26.52 47.97 10.80
N PHE A 472 25.32 48.09 11.36
CA PHE A 472 24.13 48.63 10.68
C PHE A 472 23.77 50.06 11.10
N GLY A 473 24.54 50.72 11.97
CA GLY A 473 24.19 52.03 12.52
C GLY A 473 23.94 53.15 11.49
N SER A 474 24.64 53.18 10.36
CA SER A 474 24.35 54.12 9.26
C SER A 474 23.04 53.79 8.53
N HIS A 475 22.69 52.50 8.43
CA HIS A 475 21.43 52.03 7.85
C HIS A 475 20.26 52.33 8.80
N MET A 476 20.43 52.12 10.11
CA MET A 476 19.42 52.45 11.13
C MET A 476 19.12 53.95 11.17
N ARG A 477 20.13 54.82 11.14
CA ARG A 477 19.92 56.27 11.04
C ARG A 477 19.16 56.69 9.77
N ARG A 478 19.36 56.00 8.64
CA ARG A 478 18.59 56.26 7.41
C ARG A 478 17.13 55.82 7.56
N ILE A 479 16.86 54.75 8.29
CA ILE A 479 15.51 54.28 8.62
C ILE A 479 14.83 55.27 9.57
N GLU A 480 15.52 55.73 10.62
CA GLU A 480 15.04 56.77 11.54
C GLU A 480 14.67 58.07 10.79
N GLN A 481 15.51 58.52 9.87
CA GLN A 481 15.22 59.67 9.01
C GLN A 481 13.97 59.45 8.15
N ALA A 482 13.75 58.23 7.64
CA ALA A 482 12.58 57.87 6.85
C ALA A 482 11.28 57.79 7.68
N MET A 483 11.38 57.67 9.01
CA MET A 483 10.24 57.69 9.94
C MET A 483 9.75 59.11 10.24
N ALA A 484 10.60 60.12 10.07
CA ALA A 484 10.29 61.51 10.37
C ALA A 484 9.09 62.04 9.55
N PRO A 485 8.25 62.93 10.11
CA PRO A 485 7.14 63.54 9.39
C PRO A 485 7.65 64.41 8.23
N ALA A 486 6.92 64.41 7.11
CA ALA A 486 7.23 65.25 5.95
C ALA A 486 7.25 66.73 6.35
N GLY A 487 8.38 67.41 6.13
CA GLY A 487 8.60 68.82 6.50
C GLY A 487 9.69 69.07 7.56
N ALA A 488 10.31 68.03 8.12
CA ALA A 488 11.46 68.14 9.03
C ALA A 488 12.83 68.14 8.29
N GLU A 489 12.84 68.40 6.97
CA GLU A 489 14.05 68.54 6.16
C GLU A 489 14.66 69.93 6.39
N GLY A 490 15.35 70.15 7.52
CA GLY A 490 15.85 71.49 7.82
C GLY A 490 16.86 71.68 8.94
N VAL A 491 17.31 70.63 9.64
CA VAL A 491 18.37 70.77 10.65
C VAL A 491 19.46 69.74 10.39
N ALA A 492 20.46 70.15 9.60
CA ALA A 492 21.70 69.41 9.49
C ALA A 492 22.56 69.71 10.73
N GLY A 493 22.92 68.68 11.50
CA GLY A 493 24.15 68.72 12.29
C GLY A 493 24.11 68.35 13.77
N GLU A 494 22.97 68.04 14.38
CA GLU A 494 22.95 67.62 15.79
C GLU A 494 22.33 66.23 15.99
N PRO A 495 22.87 65.41 16.93
CA PRO A 495 22.28 64.12 17.27
C PRO A 495 20.89 64.38 17.83
N VAL A 496 19.88 63.66 17.34
CA VAL A 496 18.60 63.58 18.04
C VAL A 496 18.89 62.82 19.33
N GLU A 497 19.04 63.54 20.45
CA GLU A 497 19.00 62.96 21.78
C GLU A 497 17.73 62.13 21.91
N SER A 498 17.86 61.01 22.63
CA SER A 498 16.84 59.98 22.82
C SER A 498 15.41 60.53 22.90
N TRP A 499 14.46 59.81 22.29
CA TRP A 499 13.03 60.10 22.35
C TRP A 499 12.41 59.88 23.76
N GLU A 500 13.22 59.98 24.82
CA GLU A 500 12.75 59.98 26.20
C GLU A 500 12.49 61.42 26.65
N GLY A 501 11.27 61.90 26.42
CA GLY A 501 10.73 63.07 27.14
C GLY A 501 10.33 64.30 26.32
N ALA A 502 10.41 64.29 24.98
CA ALA A 502 9.91 65.41 24.17
C ALA A 502 8.36 65.36 24.04
N PRO A 503 7.62 66.46 24.30
CA PRO A 503 6.17 66.51 24.10
C PRO A 503 5.86 66.70 22.61
N GLY A 504 6.07 65.65 21.82
CA GLY A 504 5.71 65.56 20.41
C GLY A 504 4.63 64.50 20.16
N PRO A 505 3.87 64.56 19.05
CA PRO A 505 2.89 63.54 18.73
C PRO A 505 3.57 62.17 18.60
N ARG A 506 3.00 61.13 19.23
CA ARG A 506 3.51 59.75 19.12
C ARG A 506 3.76 59.41 17.63
N PRO A 507 4.92 58.81 17.28
CA PRO A 507 5.19 58.41 15.90
C PRO A 507 4.04 57.53 15.39
N ARG A 508 3.52 57.82 14.19
CA ARG A 508 2.48 56.95 13.61
C ARG A 508 3.10 55.57 13.32
N PRO A 509 2.32 54.47 13.42
CA PRO A 509 2.82 53.11 13.23
C PRO A 509 3.65 52.97 11.95
N PHE A 510 4.83 52.34 12.06
CA PHE A 510 5.80 52.22 10.98
C PHE A 510 6.26 50.76 10.88
N ALA A 511 6.36 50.20 9.67
CA ALA A 511 6.84 48.84 9.47
C ALA A 511 8.29 48.83 8.97
N LEU A 512 9.11 47.89 9.44
CA LEU A 512 10.45 47.66 8.92
C LEU A 512 10.52 46.24 8.36
N PHE A 513 10.49 46.10 7.03
CA PHE A 513 10.66 44.80 6.38
C PHE A 513 12.14 44.48 6.21
N VAL A 514 12.58 43.33 6.74
CA VAL A 514 13.99 42.92 6.72
C VAL A 514 14.14 41.52 6.12
N PRO A 515 14.11 41.37 4.78
CA PRO A 515 14.47 40.10 4.16
C PRO A 515 15.99 39.93 4.24
N ALA A 516 16.46 38.96 5.02
CA ALA A 516 17.88 38.77 5.29
C ALA A 516 18.22 37.30 5.58
N PRO A 517 19.43 36.81 5.26
CA PRO A 517 19.84 35.46 5.63
C PRO A 517 19.98 35.33 7.17
N PRO A 518 19.85 34.12 7.74
CA PRO A 518 19.90 33.90 9.19
C PRO A 518 21.13 34.52 9.90
N ARG A 519 22.29 34.53 9.23
CA ARG A 519 23.52 35.14 9.76
C ARG A 519 23.44 36.66 9.88
N ASP A 520 22.79 37.32 8.94
CA ASP A 520 22.62 38.78 8.97
C ASP A 520 21.57 39.16 10.00
N VAL A 521 20.49 38.36 10.13
CA VAL A 521 19.48 38.55 11.19
C VAL A 521 20.13 38.56 12.58
N GLN A 522 21.09 37.66 12.83
CA GLN A 522 21.85 37.63 14.09
C GLN A 522 22.62 38.93 14.38
N GLN A 523 23.00 39.68 13.35
CA GLN A 523 23.70 40.96 13.49
C GLN A 523 22.72 42.14 13.54
N ILE A 524 21.62 42.07 12.78
CA ILE A 524 20.64 43.14 12.63
C ILE A 524 19.73 43.23 13.85
N ALA A 525 19.19 42.11 14.33
CA ALA A 525 18.18 42.10 15.40
C ALA A 525 18.63 42.83 16.68
N PRO A 526 19.83 42.57 17.26
CA PRO A 526 20.29 43.29 18.44
C PRO A 526 20.50 44.80 18.20
N GLN A 527 20.76 45.19 16.95
CA GLN A 527 20.95 46.60 16.60
C GLN A 527 19.62 47.33 16.45
N ILE A 528 18.55 46.66 16.00
CA ILE A 528 17.20 47.26 15.98
C ILE A 528 16.76 47.62 17.41
N ASP A 529 16.96 46.71 18.36
CA ASP A 529 16.68 46.94 19.79
C ASP A 529 17.59 48.05 20.38
N PHE A 530 18.90 48.00 20.10
CA PHE A 530 19.86 49.01 20.58
C PHE A 530 19.54 50.44 20.12
N TYR A 531 19.07 50.62 18.88
CA TYR A 531 18.63 51.92 18.36
C TYR A 531 17.21 52.31 18.82
N GLY A 532 16.55 51.48 19.65
CA GLY A 532 15.26 51.76 20.25
C GLY A 532 14.11 51.83 19.26
N LEU A 533 14.26 51.26 18.06
CA LEU A 533 13.23 51.34 17.01
C LEU A 533 11.92 50.65 17.46
N ASP A 534 12.04 49.58 18.24
CA ASP A 534 10.90 48.84 18.80
C ASP A 534 10.18 49.66 19.88
N ALA A 535 10.90 50.49 20.66
CA ALA A 535 10.34 51.41 21.65
C ALA A 535 9.62 52.62 21.02
N VAL A 536 9.92 52.93 19.75
CA VAL A 536 9.30 54.02 18.97
C VAL A 536 8.10 53.52 18.13
N GLY A 537 7.67 52.27 18.35
CA GLY A 537 6.48 51.70 17.70
C GLY A 537 6.71 51.22 16.26
N VAL A 538 7.95 50.81 15.94
CA VAL A 538 8.25 50.11 14.69
C VAL A 538 7.86 48.64 14.82
N GLN A 539 7.03 48.16 13.89
CA GLN A 539 6.77 46.73 13.75
C GLN A 539 7.79 46.13 12.78
N VAL A 540 8.66 45.25 13.29
CA VAL A 540 9.58 44.49 12.45
C VAL A 540 8.81 43.39 11.72
N ILE A 541 8.99 43.33 10.40
CA ILE A 541 8.47 42.31 9.51
C ILE A 541 9.66 41.52 8.95
N GLY A 542 9.77 40.25 9.32
CA GLY A 542 10.86 39.36 8.91
C GLY A 542 10.46 38.43 7.76
N ASP A 543 11.40 38.06 6.89
CA ASP A 543 11.18 36.94 5.97
C ASP A 543 11.33 35.58 6.68
N GLU A 544 11.40 34.47 5.94
CA GLU A 544 11.41 33.12 6.54
C GLU A 544 12.60 32.85 7.48
N ALA A 545 13.69 33.61 7.35
CA ALA A 545 14.87 33.44 8.19
C ALA A 545 14.59 33.82 9.65
N TRP A 546 13.74 34.82 9.89
CA TRP A 546 13.41 35.30 11.24
C TRP A 546 12.66 34.26 12.07
N ALA A 547 11.79 33.47 11.44
CA ALA A 547 11.08 32.37 12.08
C ALA A 547 11.91 31.07 12.19
N SER A 548 13.15 31.06 11.67
CA SER A 548 13.97 29.85 11.63
C SER A 548 14.43 29.42 13.03
N ALA A 549 14.57 28.11 13.24
CA ALA A 549 15.11 27.56 14.48
C ALA A 549 16.54 28.03 14.77
N GLU A 550 17.34 28.33 13.75
CA GLU A 550 18.69 28.87 13.89
C GLU A 550 18.66 30.26 14.55
N VAL A 551 17.84 31.18 14.01
CA VAL A 551 17.70 32.53 14.57
C VAL A 551 17.13 32.49 15.98
N ARG A 552 16.06 31.72 16.22
CA ARG A 552 15.44 31.61 17.56
C ARG A 552 16.36 30.99 18.62
N ARG A 553 17.39 30.25 18.21
CA ARG A 553 18.38 29.66 19.12
C ARG A 553 19.57 30.60 19.39
N LEU A 554 20.00 31.36 18.38
CA LEU A 554 21.24 32.14 18.44
C LEU A 554 21.02 33.60 18.80
N VAL A 555 19.83 34.15 18.55
CA VAL A 555 19.48 35.53 18.86
C VAL A 555 18.71 35.59 20.18
N PRO A 556 19.06 36.47 21.13
CA PRO A 556 18.31 36.64 22.36
C PRO A 556 16.83 36.94 22.10
N ASN A 557 15.92 36.27 22.83
CA ASN A 557 14.47 36.42 22.62
C ASN A 557 14.01 37.89 22.63
N ARG A 558 14.59 38.72 23.50
CA ARG A 558 14.24 40.14 23.60
C ARG A 558 14.46 40.92 22.29
N ASP A 559 15.42 40.50 21.45
CA ASP A 559 15.81 41.20 20.21
C ASP A 559 14.93 40.77 19.01
N ILE A 560 14.10 39.73 19.18
CA ILE A 560 13.21 39.17 18.13
C ILE A 560 11.75 39.06 18.59
N GLU A 561 11.45 39.51 19.80
CA GLU A 561 10.12 39.44 20.39
C GLU A 561 9.14 40.32 19.60
N GLY A 562 7.95 39.79 19.29
CA GLY A 562 6.93 40.52 18.55
C GLY A 562 7.19 40.67 17.05
N VAL A 563 8.30 40.15 16.52
CA VAL A 563 8.57 40.13 15.06
C VAL A 563 7.49 39.29 14.36
N ILE A 564 6.92 39.85 13.29
CA ILE A 564 5.99 39.14 12.42
C ILE A 564 6.78 38.59 11.23
N ALA A 565 6.72 37.29 11.01
CA ALA A 565 7.52 36.64 9.98
C ALA A 565 6.71 35.64 9.16
N ALA A 566 7.25 35.29 7.99
CA ALA A 566 6.79 34.11 7.27
C ALA A 566 7.43 32.84 7.86
N SER A 567 6.70 31.74 7.88
CA SER A 567 7.17 30.42 8.27
C SER A 567 6.82 29.40 7.20
N ARG A 568 7.68 28.38 7.04
CA ARG A 568 7.45 27.25 6.13
C ARG A 568 6.52 26.19 6.73
N PHE A 569 6.31 26.23 8.04
CA PHE A 569 5.50 25.28 8.80
C PHE A 569 4.46 26.00 9.65
N PRO A 570 3.31 25.35 9.94
CA PRO A 570 2.38 25.88 10.94
C PRO A 570 3.06 25.96 12.33
N PRO A 571 2.64 26.90 13.19
CA PRO A 571 3.20 27.09 14.52
C PRO A 571 3.34 25.81 15.36
N GLU A 572 2.37 24.89 15.25
CA GLU A 572 2.33 23.65 16.03
C GLU A 572 3.37 22.58 15.61
N ARG A 573 4.08 22.76 14.47
CA ARG A 573 5.00 21.75 13.90
C ARG A 573 6.44 22.23 13.68
N SER A 574 6.83 23.34 14.28
CA SER A 574 8.16 23.94 14.05
C SER A 574 9.25 23.26 14.88
N SER A 575 9.95 22.27 14.32
CA SER A 575 11.25 21.80 14.85
C SER A 575 12.32 21.72 13.77
N ALA A 576 13.51 22.29 14.00
CA ALA A 576 14.73 22.11 13.17
C ALA A 576 14.66 22.50 11.67
N GLY A 577 13.63 23.21 11.21
CA GLY A 577 13.55 23.69 9.81
C GLY A 577 13.20 22.63 8.78
N ALA A 578 12.78 21.44 9.23
CA ALA A 578 12.19 20.38 8.43
C ALA A 578 11.00 19.75 9.18
N ASP A 579 10.16 18.97 8.50
CA ASP A 579 9.04 18.27 9.15
C ASP A 579 9.58 17.30 10.23
N PRO A 580 9.02 17.30 11.46
CA PRO A 580 9.52 16.46 12.55
C PRO A 580 9.56 14.96 12.21
N ALA A 581 8.58 14.46 11.46
CA ALA A 581 8.53 13.05 11.07
C ALA A 581 9.64 12.71 10.08
N PHE A 582 10.03 13.65 9.21
CA PHE A 582 11.19 13.48 8.34
C PHE A 582 12.49 13.44 9.13
N VAL A 583 12.67 14.32 10.11
CA VAL A 583 13.87 14.35 10.95
C VAL A 583 14.02 13.04 11.71
N GLU A 584 12.97 12.58 12.39
CA GLU A 584 12.98 11.31 13.12
C GLU A 584 13.32 10.12 12.21
N ALA A 585 12.69 10.05 11.04
CA ALA A 585 12.97 9.00 10.06
C ALA A 585 14.41 9.05 9.52
N TYR A 586 14.94 10.25 9.29
CA TYR A 586 16.32 10.46 8.83
C TYR A 586 17.33 10.01 9.89
N GLU A 587 17.17 10.47 11.12
CA GLU A 587 18.09 10.15 12.21
C GLU A 587 18.04 8.66 12.56
N ALA A 588 16.85 8.05 12.60
CA ALA A 588 16.70 6.62 12.79
C ALA A 588 17.37 5.80 11.67
N ARG A 589 17.28 6.25 10.42
CA ARG A 589 17.83 5.51 9.27
C ARG A 589 19.33 5.66 9.09
N TYR A 590 19.87 6.85 9.35
CA TYR A 590 21.27 7.19 9.12
C TYR A 590 22.11 7.26 10.40
N GLN A 591 21.47 7.14 11.57
CA GLN A 591 22.13 7.14 12.88
C GLN A 591 22.99 8.40 13.11
N ARG A 592 22.52 9.55 12.59
CA ARG A 592 23.18 10.87 12.72
C ARG A 592 22.16 11.98 12.64
N SER A 593 22.46 13.11 13.26
CA SER A 593 21.60 14.29 13.22
C SER A 593 21.56 14.97 11.85
N LEU A 594 20.45 15.62 11.54
CA LEU A 594 20.31 16.43 10.32
C LEU A 594 21.10 17.73 10.45
N GLU A 595 22.29 17.79 9.87
CA GLU A 595 23.19 18.96 9.98
C GLU A 595 22.79 20.14 9.08
N ASN A 596 22.14 19.89 7.95
CA ASN A 596 21.74 20.92 6.98
C ASN A 596 20.47 20.50 6.21
N GLN A 597 19.88 21.44 5.46
CA GLN A 597 18.62 21.22 4.74
C GLN A 597 18.73 20.38 3.46
N LEU A 598 19.94 20.04 3.00
CA LEU A 598 20.14 19.36 1.73
C LEU A 598 19.40 18.01 1.63
N PRO A 599 19.44 17.12 2.66
CA PRO A 599 18.66 15.89 2.63
C PRO A 599 17.16 16.11 2.54
N ALA A 600 16.63 17.14 3.21
CA ALA A 600 15.21 17.49 3.16
C ALA A 600 14.80 17.99 1.76
N LEU A 601 15.65 18.79 1.11
CA LEU A 601 15.43 19.24 -0.27
C LEU A 601 15.48 18.08 -1.28
N GLY A 602 16.43 17.15 -1.09
CA GLY A 602 16.53 15.93 -1.90
C GLY A 602 15.32 15.01 -1.73
N TYR A 603 14.84 14.87 -0.48
CA TYR A 603 13.61 14.14 -0.17
C TYR A 603 12.41 14.77 -0.87
N ASP A 604 12.23 16.08 -0.80
CA ASP A 604 11.11 16.78 -1.44
C ASP A 604 11.12 16.64 -2.96
N ALA A 605 12.30 16.74 -3.58
CA ALA A 605 12.45 16.53 -5.02
C ALA A 605 12.00 15.12 -5.44
N ALA A 606 12.49 14.09 -4.72
CA ALA A 606 12.10 12.71 -4.97
C ALA A 606 10.61 12.47 -4.66
N HIS A 607 10.11 13.02 -3.56
CA HIS A 607 8.72 12.86 -3.12
C HIS A 607 7.75 13.45 -4.16
N LEU A 608 8.03 14.64 -4.70
CA LEU A 608 7.22 15.22 -5.79
C LEU A 608 7.24 14.34 -7.05
N VAL A 609 8.40 13.78 -7.41
CA VAL A 609 8.49 12.84 -8.53
C VAL A 609 7.60 11.62 -8.28
N MET A 610 7.63 11.06 -7.08
CA MET A 610 6.82 9.92 -6.67
C MET A 610 5.32 10.22 -6.75
N GLN A 611 4.88 11.40 -6.30
CA GLN A 611 3.48 11.82 -6.37
C GLN A 611 2.97 11.99 -7.81
N ALA A 612 3.86 12.36 -8.74
CA ALA A 612 3.53 12.47 -10.15
C ALA A 612 3.53 11.12 -10.89
N LEU A 613 4.05 10.03 -10.29
CA LEU A 613 4.13 8.73 -10.96
C LEU A 613 2.73 8.23 -11.34
N PRO A 614 2.54 7.81 -12.60
CA PRO A 614 1.26 7.37 -13.12
C PRO A 614 0.85 5.99 -12.59
N ASN A 615 -0.46 5.71 -12.49
CA ASN A 615 -0.99 4.37 -12.16
C ASN A 615 -0.75 3.34 -13.29
N ARG A 616 -0.53 3.80 -14.53
CA ARG A 616 -0.15 2.98 -15.70
C ARG A 616 1.21 3.42 -16.25
N LEU A 617 1.93 2.57 -16.98
CA LEU A 617 3.13 2.99 -17.73
C LEU A 617 2.74 4.15 -18.66
N SER A 618 3.28 5.33 -18.41
CA SER A 618 2.96 6.52 -19.20
C SER A 618 4.22 7.14 -19.78
N SER A 619 4.11 7.70 -20.98
CA SER A 619 5.19 8.44 -21.61
C SER A 619 5.66 9.60 -20.73
N PRO A 620 6.91 10.08 -20.89
CA PRO A 620 7.41 11.29 -20.21
C PRO A 620 6.45 12.49 -20.31
N ASP A 621 5.70 12.62 -21.41
CA ASP A 621 4.67 13.66 -21.58
C ASP A 621 3.53 13.58 -20.55
N ALA A 622 3.04 12.37 -20.27
CA ALA A 622 1.95 12.17 -19.33
C ALA A 622 2.44 12.39 -17.88
N PHE A 623 3.68 12.01 -17.60
CA PHE A 623 4.34 12.32 -16.33
C PHE A 623 4.47 13.85 -16.14
N ALA A 624 5.01 14.55 -17.13
CA ALA A 624 5.17 16.00 -17.10
C ALA A 624 3.85 16.74 -16.84
N ARG A 625 2.77 16.36 -17.54
CA ARG A 625 1.43 16.95 -17.31
C ARG A 625 0.93 16.76 -15.88
N ARG A 626 1.15 15.60 -15.27
CA ARG A 626 0.77 15.35 -13.87
C ARG A 626 1.64 16.14 -12.91
N PHE A 627 2.94 16.19 -13.17
CA PHE A 627 3.91 16.92 -12.35
C PHE A 627 3.55 18.42 -12.23
N HIS A 628 3.14 19.05 -13.34
CA HIS A 628 2.65 20.45 -13.36
C HIS A 628 1.42 20.71 -12.47
N LEU A 629 0.61 19.69 -12.22
CA LEU A 629 -0.65 19.81 -11.48
C LEU A 629 -0.48 19.59 -9.98
N LEU A 630 0.72 19.19 -9.53
CA LEU A 630 0.98 18.95 -8.11
C LEU A 630 0.82 20.23 -7.29
N ALA A 631 -0.09 20.19 -6.32
CA ALA A 631 -0.34 21.28 -5.38
C ALA A 631 -0.75 20.72 -4.02
N GLY A 632 -0.34 21.39 -2.95
CA GLY A 632 -0.69 20.99 -1.58
C GLY A 632 -0.06 19.67 -1.11
N ILE A 633 1.13 19.32 -1.61
CA ILE A 633 1.82 18.08 -1.26
C ILE A 633 2.62 18.27 0.04
N PRO A 634 2.35 17.53 1.13
CA PRO A 634 3.16 17.62 2.35
C PRO A 634 4.59 17.15 2.07
N GLY A 635 5.58 17.98 2.39
CA GLY A 635 7.01 17.68 2.21
C GLY A 635 7.82 17.95 3.47
N ALA A 636 9.06 17.49 3.46
CA ALA A 636 10.04 17.72 4.51
C ALA A 636 10.37 19.19 4.70
N THR A 637 10.19 20.06 3.70
CA THR A 637 10.41 21.52 3.82
C THR A 637 9.14 22.36 3.83
N GLY A 638 7.97 21.75 4.00
CA GLY A 638 6.67 22.42 4.09
C GLY A 638 5.65 21.91 3.06
N LEU A 639 4.56 22.65 2.85
CA LEU A 639 3.51 22.26 1.91
C LEU A 639 3.85 22.72 0.48
N LEU A 640 4.21 21.76 -0.38
CA LEU A 640 4.80 21.96 -1.70
C LEU A 640 3.74 22.08 -2.81
N SER A 641 4.01 22.94 -3.79
CA SER A 641 3.25 23.04 -5.05
C SER A 641 4.18 23.34 -6.22
N VAL A 642 3.88 22.82 -7.41
CA VAL A 642 4.66 23.06 -8.63
C VAL A 642 4.05 24.23 -9.40
N ARG A 643 4.85 25.28 -9.66
CA ARG A 643 4.42 26.50 -10.37
C ARG A 643 5.58 27.09 -11.17
N ALA A 644 5.38 27.35 -12.46
CA ALA A 644 6.29 28.15 -13.30
C ALA A 644 7.80 27.83 -13.10
N SER A 645 8.16 26.54 -13.28
CA SER A 645 9.54 26.03 -13.10
C SER A 645 10.11 26.11 -11.68
N ARG A 646 9.25 26.33 -10.67
CA ARG A 646 9.60 26.37 -9.24
C ARG A 646 8.76 25.37 -8.46
N VAL A 647 9.33 24.84 -7.39
CA VAL A 647 8.56 24.27 -6.28
C VAL A 647 8.42 25.35 -5.23
N VAL A 648 7.17 25.70 -4.95
CA VAL A 648 6.81 26.83 -4.12
C VAL A 648 6.13 26.32 -2.85
N ARG A 649 6.35 26.97 -1.71
CA ARG A 649 5.85 26.53 -0.39
C ARG A 649 4.73 27.42 0.11
N THR A 650 3.67 26.86 0.68
CA THR A 650 2.60 27.70 1.25
C THR A 650 3.13 28.40 2.50
N PRO A 651 3.21 29.75 2.54
CA PRO A 651 3.73 30.46 3.69
C PRO A 651 2.67 30.51 4.81
N TYR A 652 3.13 30.46 6.06
CA TYR A 652 2.33 30.72 7.25
C TYR A 652 2.81 32.01 7.89
N LEU A 653 1.90 32.91 8.25
CA LEU A 653 2.26 34.13 8.97
C LEU A 653 2.30 33.83 10.48
N VAL A 654 3.43 34.14 11.10
CA VAL A 654 3.69 33.88 12.51
C VAL A 654 4.17 35.14 13.22
N VAL A 655 3.99 35.20 14.53
CA VAL A 655 4.59 36.17 15.43
C VAL A 655 5.46 35.43 16.43
N ILE A 656 6.63 35.98 16.75
CA ILE A 656 7.51 35.42 17.78
C ILE A 656 7.03 35.92 19.15
N ARG A 657 6.72 34.99 20.06
CA ARG A 657 6.31 35.28 21.44
C ARG A 657 7.01 34.35 22.42
N ASP A 658 7.68 34.91 23.41
CA ASP A 658 8.47 34.17 24.40
C ASP A 658 9.50 33.21 23.75
N GLY A 659 10.02 33.57 22.57
CA GLY A 659 10.93 32.73 21.78
C GLY A 659 10.27 31.60 20.97
N GLU A 660 8.94 31.45 21.02
CA GLU A 660 8.17 30.49 20.26
C GLU A 660 7.35 31.14 19.13
N LEU A 661 6.94 30.33 18.15
CA LEU A 661 6.10 30.81 17.05
C LEU A 661 4.62 30.70 17.43
N ALA A 662 3.88 31.79 17.30
CA ALA A 662 2.42 31.83 17.40
C ALA A 662 1.80 32.30 16.08
N PRO A 663 0.52 32.01 15.79
CA PRO A 663 -0.16 32.58 14.61
C PRO A 663 -0.11 34.11 14.63
N ALA A 664 0.18 34.74 13.48
CA ALA A 664 0.19 36.21 13.39
C ALA A 664 -1.19 36.79 13.77
N PRO A 665 -1.26 37.88 14.57
CA PRO A 665 -2.52 38.47 15.00
C PRO A 665 -3.36 38.93 13.80
N ARG A 666 -4.67 38.68 13.80
CA ARG A 666 -5.58 39.26 12.81
C ARG A 666 -6.01 40.65 13.26
N MET A 667 -6.49 41.49 12.33
CA MET A 667 -6.92 42.87 12.58
C MET A 667 -7.96 43.05 13.72
N LEU A 668 -8.60 41.96 14.17
CA LEU A 668 -9.56 41.93 15.28
C LEU A 668 -8.92 41.76 16.67
N ASP A 669 -7.62 41.45 16.75
CA ASP A 669 -6.92 41.14 18.01
C ASP A 669 -6.00 42.28 18.50
N HIS A 670 -6.04 43.47 17.89
CA HIS A 670 -5.44 44.64 18.52
C HIS A 670 -6.33 45.07 19.68
N PRO A 671 -5.90 44.95 20.95
CA PRO A 671 -6.62 45.61 22.02
C PRO A 671 -6.52 47.10 21.76
N ALA A 672 -7.66 47.73 21.43
CA ALA A 672 -7.82 49.15 21.66
C ALA A 672 -7.38 49.41 23.12
N GLY A 673 -6.45 50.34 23.28
CA GLY A 673 -5.63 50.58 24.45
C GLY A 673 -6.24 50.27 25.83
N VAL A 674 -5.43 49.62 26.66
CA VAL A 674 -5.46 49.82 28.11
C VAL A 674 -4.34 50.80 28.44
N GLY A 675 -4.70 52.03 28.86
CA GLY A 675 -3.77 52.95 29.52
C GLY A 675 -3.86 54.44 29.15
N GLN A 676 -4.92 55.07 29.68
CA GLN A 676 -5.19 56.51 29.94
C GLN A 676 -6.23 57.19 29.06
#